data_AF-A0A2J7PPP5-F1
#
_entry.id   AF-A0A2J7PPP5-F1
#
_cell.length_a   1.000
_cell.length_b   1.000
_cell.length_c   1.000
_cell.angle_alpha   90.00
_cell.angle_beta   90.00
_cell.angle_gamma   90.00
#
_symmetry.space_group_name_H-M   'P 1'
#
loop_
_entity.id
_entity.type
_entity.pdbx_description
1 polymer ?
#
loop_
_entity_poly.entity_id
_entity_poly.type
_entity_poly.pdbx_seq_one_letter_code
_entity_poly.pdbx_strand_id
1 'polypeptide(L)'
;MESVAMNIDKKQDDFRPRPYQEQLMNIAKVQNTIIYLPTGSGKTFIAVMLIKEMSSSLDKGKHTFFVVNTVALVSQQAAYIRRHSHHSVGEYSGDLNVDLWSKEKWQEELLGHQIMVMTCQIFLNLLLHGYIKLSDINLLIFDECHHAVNDQPMRQVMQQFEHCPPELQPRILGLTATLLNSNCKPERVDEEVRSLETTFLSKVATCENMPLVDRYSTNPTEKVVKYSIDKKTPGLSVLEKGLKLLKNIQEFVQSIQFECDQVVPPHERPPNTVLMDTSQGKMNKKLKNLLTDVIFHIEMLGMFGGSQACLAHIIQFERLRKKAQESLTKNVFMALITTLVAVRKLFEDEMSDCVVKSQIHKYSSYKVLTLLEVLRSAMPKETVNDDSGGSVNELSDDYVSRILAHEKKKMKPCAIVFVERRFTAKVLCLLLKALKEADSDFDYINPDFIVGFNNNPFNDTREGALEKKWNRDCMRRFLRGQTNVLVASDVLEEGIDIQKCNLVVKFDVPRNYRSYIQSKGRARHRSSQYIMMVPCITTGVPFNTKYNIYRATENAMQTLLIGRTEGCQEPDNLEIATEQYDHLAPPFLTSCSKVTLASAIPLINWYCSMLPQDKFTQLAPLWYLGKGKEKCTRIVFLQLPMNSPLRELVQGNAMPTKKLAKRSVALETCIKLYKMGELNEHLLPRDRQETLLTCPELFPLFREVEMEDGPRPGTKKSKQVYRKEYPAALSECRPREGIVLYLHTIEQRPVYPRPDATNNRKLVFYNLLHQSEGFAVLSAKMMPKLCDFPIFMNVGELRVHIENNAVCLHLTHEDIQDLEAFNAMLFRELLKLMRTFMVVDKDNKENSYFVVPTRLGKRAYWCIRSM
;
A
#
# COMPACT_ATOMS: atom_id res chain seq x y z
N MET A 1 -25.65 -16.50 28.16
CA MET A 1 -26.93 -16.79 27.47
C MET A 1 -27.43 -15.51 26.83
N GLU A 2 -28.42 -15.61 25.96
CA GLU A 2 -29.08 -14.48 25.25
C GLU A 2 -28.14 -13.57 24.43
N SER A 3 -27.99 -13.94 23.16
CA SER A 3 -27.44 -13.08 22.12
C SER A 3 -28.40 -11.92 21.83
N VAL A 4 -27.94 -10.67 21.98
CA VAL A 4 -28.66 -9.49 21.48
C VAL A 4 -28.64 -9.51 19.95
N ALA A 5 -29.65 -10.14 19.36
CA ALA A 5 -29.86 -10.14 17.92
C ALA A 5 -30.31 -8.74 17.48
N MET A 6 -29.37 -7.91 17.02
CA MET A 6 -29.71 -6.71 16.27
C MET A 6 -30.44 -7.13 14.99
N ASN A 7 -31.76 -6.93 14.97
CA ASN A 7 -32.56 -6.93 13.75
C ASN A 7 -32.11 -5.76 12.86
N ILE A 8 -31.02 -5.97 12.12
CA ILE A 8 -30.71 -5.20 10.93
C ILE A 8 -31.80 -5.56 9.92
N ASP A 9 -32.68 -4.61 9.61
CA ASP A 9 -33.69 -4.75 8.58
C ASP A 9 -33.05 -5.33 7.31
N LYS A 10 -33.51 -6.52 6.92
CA LYS A 10 -33.20 -7.09 5.60
C LYS A 10 -33.94 -6.26 4.56
N LYS A 11 -33.38 -5.10 4.21
CA LYS A 11 -33.57 -4.51 2.88
C LYS A 11 -32.99 -5.48 1.85
N GLN A 12 -33.83 -6.43 1.49
CA GLN A 12 -33.71 -7.31 0.35
C GLN A 12 -33.99 -6.48 -0.91
N ASP A 13 -33.18 -5.44 -1.12
CA ASP A 13 -33.17 -4.66 -2.35
C ASP A 13 -32.93 -5.64 -3.51
N ASP A 14 -33.85 -5.63 -4.47
CA ASP A 14 -34.01 -6.65 -5.49
C ASP A 14 -32.71 -6.86 -6.30
N PHE A 15 -32.01 -7.98 -6.07
CA PHE A 15 -30.79 -8.37 -6.80
C PHE A 15 -31.11 -8.90 -8.21
N ARG A 16 -32.04 -8.25 -8.92
CA ARG A 16 -32.39 -8.58 -10.30
C ARG A 16 -31.26 -8.10 -11.22
N PRO A 17 -30.80 -8.93 -12.18
CA PRO A 17 -29.83 -8.48 -13.17
C PRO A 17 -30.43 -7.36 -14.02
N ARG A 18 -29.60 -6.40 -14.41
CA ARG A 18 -29.98 -5.42 -15.44
C ARG A 18 -29.93 -6.11 -16.80
N PRO A 19 -30.76 -5.73 -17.79
CA PRO A 19 -30.79 -6.42 -19.09
C PRO A 19 -29.43 -6.54 -19.79
N TYR A 20 -28.58 -5.51 -19.71
CA TYR A 20 -27.22 -5.56 -20.26
C TYR A 20 -26.28 -6.53 -19.53
N GLN A 21 -26.50 -6.78 -18.24
CA GLN A 21 -25.71 -7.75 -17.44
C GLN A 21 -26.08 -9.18 -17.81
N GLU A 22 -27.37 -9.43 -18.09
CA GLU A 22 -27.89 -10.71 -18.55
C GLU A 22 -27.46 -11.01 -20.00
N GLN A 23 -27.54 -10.04 -20.90
CA GLN A 23 -26.99 -10.13 -22.27
C GLN A 23 -25.50 -10.52 -22.25
N LEU A 24 -24.68 -9.80 -21.49
CA LEU A 24 -23.24 -10.05 -21.39
C LEU A 24 -22.89 -11.38 -20.69
N MET A 25 -23.73 -11.82 -19.74
CA MET A 25 -23.59 -13.15 -19.12
C MET A 25 -23.86 -14.27 -20.13
N ASN A 26 -24.93 -14.14 -20.93
CA ASN A 26 -25.30 -15.14 -21.94
C ASN A 26 -24.23 -15.29 -23.02
N ILE A 27 -23.57 -14.20 -23.43
CA ILE A 27 -22.41 -14.23 -24.33
C ILE A 27 -21.24 -14.98 -23.66
N ALA A 28 -20.88 -14.61 -22.43
CA ALA A 28 -19.77 -15.22 -21.68
C ALA A 28 -19.99 -16.69 -21.28
N LYS A 29 -21.25 -17.17 -21.30
CA LYS A 29 -21.59 -18.60 -21.16
C LYS A 29 -21.15 -19.40 -22.39
N VAL A 30 -21.45 -18.88 -23.59
CA VAL A 30 -21.20 -19.56 -24.87
C VAL A 30 -19.74 -19.49 -25.29
N GLN A 31 -19.08 -18.34 -25.16
CA GLN A 31 -17.71 -18.11 -25.66
C GLN A 31 -16.80 -17.39 -24.66
N ASN A 32 -15.49 -17.54 -24.85
CA ASN A 32 -14.48 -16.82 -24.08
C ASN A 32 -14.61 -15.30 -24.32
N THR A 33 -14.78 -14.51 -23.26
CA THR A 33 -15.26 -13.12 -23.37
C THR A 33 -14.50 -12.15 -22.46
N ILE A 34 -14.09 -11.01 -22.99
CA ILE A 34 -13.62 -9.84 -22.24
C ILE A 34 -14.78 -8.85 -22.12
N ILE A 35 -15.34 -8.68 -20.91
CA ILE A 35 -16.38 -7.70 -20.65
C ILE A 35 -15.76 -6.32 -20.42
N TYR A 36 -15.93 -5.45 -21.41
CA TYR A 36 -15.65 -4.03 -21.30
C TYR A 36 -16.90 -3.30 -20.77
N LEU A 37 -16.81 -2.77 -19.55
CA LEU A 37 -17.85 -1.92 -18.95
C LEU A 37 -17.22 -0.87 -18.04
N PRO A 38 -17.82 0.34 -17.91
CA PRO A 38 -17.35 1.37 -16.98
C PRO A 38 -17.22 0.93 -15.51
N THR A 39 -16.51 1.73 -14.73
CA THR A 39 -16.40 1.54 -13.27
C THR A 39 -17.73 1.87 -12.60
N GLY A 40 -18.26 0.94 -11.80
CA GLY A 40 -19.58 1.06 -11.16
C GLY A 40 -20.71 0.29 -11.88
N SER A 41 -20.53 -0.11 -13.14
CA SER A 41 -21.54 -0.84 -13.94
C SER A 41 -21.81 -2.29 -13.49
N GLY A 42 -21.22 -2.75 -12.38
CA GLY A 42 -21.53 -4.05 -11.77
C GLY A 42 -20.81 -5.26 -12.37
N LYS A 43 -19.57 -5.11 -12.87
CA LYS A 43 -18.79 -6.20 -13.50
C LYS A 43 -18.71 -7.49 -12.68
N THR A 44 -18.38 -7.41 -11.38
CA THR A 44 -18.33 -8.61 -10.51
C THR A 44 -19.66 -9.35 -10.43
N PHE A 45 -20.81 -8.67 -10.58
CA PHE A 45 -22.12 -9.33 -10.55
C PHE A 45 -22.32 -10.24 -11.76
N ILE A 46 -21.83 -9.85 -12.95
CA ILE A 46 -21.88 -10.69 -14.16
C ILE A 46 -21.05 -11.96 -13.96
N ALA A 47 -19.85 -11.83 -13.38
CA ALA A 47 -19.02 -12.98 -13.01
C ALA A 47 -19.71 -13.89 -11.98
N VAL A 48 -20.39 -13.33 -10.97
CA VAL A 48 -21.20 -14.10 -10.00
C VAL A 48 -22.38 -14.82 -10.66
N MET A 49 -23.03 -14.21 -11.67
CA MET A 49 -24.08 -14.89 -12.45
C MET A 49 -23.50 -16.07 -13.25
N LEU A 50 -22.39 -15.87 -13.95
CA LEU A 50 -21.74 -16.95 -14.72
C LEU A 50 -21.25 -18.09 -13.82
N ILE A 51 -20.72 -17.80 -12.62
CA ILE A 51 -20.35 -18.80 -11.61
C ILE A 51 -21.55 -19.67 -11.21
N LYS A 52 -22.74 -19.09 -11.07
CA LYS A 52 -23.98 -19.85 -10.77
C LYS A 52 -24.39 -20.71 -11.95
N GLU A 53 -24.37 -20.15 -13.15
CA GLU A 53 -24.76 -20.86 -14.37
C GLU A 53 -23.85 -22.05 -14.68
N MET A 54 -22.58 -21.98 -14.28
CA MET A 54 -21.59 -23.05 -14.43
C MET A 54 -21.47 -23.98 -13.20
N SER A 55 -22.33 -23.84 -12.17
CA SER A 55 -22.21 -24.59 -10.90
C SER A 55 -22.17 -26.10 -11.07
N SER A 56 -22.94 -26.65 -12.01
CA SER A 56 -23.02 -28.08 -12.33
C SER A 56 -21.69 -28.74 -12.78
N SER A 57 -20.64 -27.94 -12.97
CA SER A 57 -19.26 -28.41 -13.17
C SER A 57 -18.40 -28.34 -11.90
N LEU A 58 -18.69 -27.43 -10.96
CA LEU A 58 -18.12 -27.41 -9.60
C LEU A 58 -18.58 -28.61 -8.78
N ASP A 59 -19.83 -29.02 -8.95
CA ASP A 59 -20.40 -30.23 -8.33
C ASP A 59 -19.78 -31.53 -8.86
N LYS A 60 -19.04 -31.45 -9.98
CA LYS A 60 -18.27 -32.54 -10.59
C LYS A 60 -16.78 -32.49 -10.23
N GLY A 61 -16.40 -31.68 -9.23
CA GLY A 61 -15.03 -31.59 -8.73
C GLY A 61 -14.08 -30.72 -9.57
N LYS A 62 -14.59 -29.85 -10.46
CA LYS A 62 -13.79 -28.75 -11.02
C LYS A 62 -13.78 -27.53 -10.09
N HIS A 63 -12.80 -26.65 -10.26
CA HIS A 63 -12.68 -25.41 -9.48
C HIS A 63 -12.81 -24.16 -10.36
N THR A 64 -13.50 -23.12 -9.86
CA THR A 64 -13.47 -21.77 -10.45
C THR A 64 -12.33 -20.97 -9.83
N PHE A 65 -11.54 -20.29 -10.65
CA PHE A 65 -10.52 -19.35 -10.18
C PHE A 65 -10.92 -17.89 -10.47
N PHE A 66 -10.97 -17.07 -9.43
CA PHE A 66 -11.15 -15.62 -9.54
C PHE A 66 -9.82 -14.92 -9.25
N VAL A 67 -9.18 -14.41 -10.30
CA VAL A 67 -7.79 -13.96 -10.32
C VAL A 67 -7.71 -12.44 -10.34
N VAL A 68 -7.00 -11.87 -9.38
CA VAL A 68 -6.90 -10.41 -9.16
C VAL A 68 -5.46 -9.90 -9.17
N ASN A 69 -5.28 -8.60 -9.43
CA ASN A 69 -3.96 -7.96 -9.44
C ASN A 69 -3.48 -7.43 -8.07
N THR A 70 -4.33 -7.34 -7.05
CA THR A 70 -3.95 -6.80 -5.73
C THR A 70 -4.47 -7.64 -4.56
N VAL A 71 -3.75 -7.61 -3.43
CA VAL A 71 -4.17 -8.29 -2.18
C VAL A 71 -5.46 -7.70 -1.61
N ALA A 72 -5.76 -6.42 -1.85
CA ALA A 72 -7.01 -5.79 -1.40
C ALA A 72 -8.24 -6.33 -2.15
N LEU A 73 -8.10 -6.64 -3.44
CA LEU A 73 -9.16 -7.26 -4.23
C LEU A 73 -9.50 -8.67 -3.75
N VAL A 74 -8.55 -9.47 -3.25
CA VAL A 74 -8.78 -10.86 -2.84
C VAL A 74 -9.95 -10.94 -1.84
N SER A 75 -9.82 -10.29 -0.69
CA SER A 75 -10.87 -10.31 0.33
C SER A 75 -12.14 -9.56 -0.08
N GLN A 76 -12.02 -8.52 -0.93
CA GLN A 76 -13.19 -7.79 -1.42
C GLN A 76 -14.06 -8.65 -2.34
N GLN A 77 -13.45 -9.27 -3.36
CA GLN A 77 -14.16 -10.09 -4.33
C GLN A 77 -14.61 -11.42 -3.69
N ALA A 78 -13.83 -12.03 -2.80
CA ALA A 78 -14.25 -13.22 -2.05
C ALA A 78 -15.45 -12.95 -1.13
N ALA A 79 -15.44 -11.86 -0.36
CA ALA A 79 -16.60 -11.46 0.44
C ALA A 79 -17.83 -11.16 -0.43
N TYR A 80 -17.64 -10.58 -1.61
CA TYR A 80 -18.72 -10.38 -2.58
C TYR A 80 -19.26 -11.72 -3.12
N ILE A 81 -18.40 -12.67 -3.50
CA ILE A 81 -18.84 -13.98 -4.00
C ILE A 81 -19.55 -14.78 -2.90
N ARG A 82 -19.00 -14.87 -1.68
CA ARG A 82 -19.66 -15.55 -0.54
C ARG A 82 -21.02 -14.96 -0.17
N ARG A 83 -21.25 -13.66 -0.41
CA ARG A 83 -22.55 -13.03 -0.16
C ARG A 83 -23.63 -13.48 -1.16
N HIS A 84 -23.25 -13.91 -2.36
CA HIS A 84 -24.20 -14.20 -3.44
C HIS A 84 -24.19 -15.66 -3.91
N SER A 85 -23.20 -16.46 -3.50
CA SER A 85 -22.97 -17.86 -3.89
C SER A 85 -23.05 -18.79 -2.66
N HIS A 86 -23.55 -20.01 -2.85
CA HIS A 86 -23.62 -21.03 -1.78
C HIS A 86 -22.39 -21.96 -1.72
N HIS A 87 -21.53 -21.93 -2.75
CA HIS A 87 -20.30 -22.71 -2.85
C HIS A 87 -19.24 -22.25 -1.85
N SER A 88 -18.31 -23.14 -1.47
CA SER A 88 -17.17 -22.78 -0.63
C SER A 88 -16.17 -21.86 -1.37
N VAL A 89 -15.68 -20.81 -0.69
CA VAL A 89 -14.82 -19.77 -1.30
C VAL A 89 -13.57 -19.52 -0.45
N GLY A 90 -12.40 -19.89 -0.99
CA GLY A 90 -11.09 -19.65 -0.37
C GLY A 90 -10.51 -18.27 -0.71
N GLU A 91 -9.64 -17.75 0.15
CA GLU A 91 -8.92 -16.47 -0.02
C GLU A 91 -7.41 -16.67 0.10
N TYR A 92 -6.67 -16.46 -0.99
CA TYR A 92 -5.23 -16.69 -1.01
C TYR A 92 -4.48 -15.44 -1.42
N SER A 93 -3.58 -14.98 -0.54
CA SER A 93 -2.73 -13.82 -0.78
C SER A 93 -1.37 -13.99 -0.09
N GLY A 94 -0.37 -13.21 -0.51
CA GLY A 94 0.97 -13.26 0.08
C GLY A 94 1.02 -12.93 1.58
N ASP A 95 -0.04 -12.38 2.19
CA ASP A 95 -0.13 -12.20 3.65
C ASP A 95 -0.15 -13.53 4.41
N LEU A 96 -0.58 -14.62 3.76
CA LEU A 96 -0.65 -15.97 4.33
C LEU A 96 0.65 -16.79 4.14
N ASN A 97 1.68 -16.19 3.54
CA ASN A 97 2.94 -16.84 3.14
C ASN A 97 2.72 -18.11 2.30
N VAL A 98 1.75 -18.08 1.37
CA VAL A 98 1.38 -19.22 0.49
C VAL A 98 2.53 -19.74 -0.36
N ASP A 99 3.54 -18.91 -0.63
CA ASP A 99 4.76 -19.28 -1.35
C ASP A 99 5.64 -20.29 -0.56
N LEU A 100 5.32 -20.53 0.73
CA LEU A 100 5.96 -21.53 1.60
C LEU A 100 5.06 -22.74 1.90
N TRP A 101 3.91 -22.88 1.22
CA TRP A 101 2.98 -24.00 1.47
C TRP A 101 3.37 -25.23 0.65
N SER A 102 3.35 -26.40 1.29
CA SER A 102 3.60 -27.67 0.63
C SER A 102 2.44 -28.09 -0.30
N LYS A 103 2.66 -29.12 -1.10
CA LYS A 103 1.69 -29.67 -2.04
C LYS A 103 0.45 -30.22 -1.32
N GLU A 104 0.66 -30.90 -0.21
CA GLU A 104 -0.34 -31.58 0.59
C GLU A 104 -1.34 -30.57 1.15
N LYS A 105 -0.83 -29.43 1.66
CA LYS A 105 -1.67 -28.32 2.11
C LYS A 105 -2.44 -27.65 0.97
N TRP A 106 -1.84 -27.52 -0.21
CA TRP A 106 -2.56 -27.01 -1.38
C TRP A 106 -3.65 -27.98 -1.86
N GLN A 107 -3.45 -29.30 -1.70
CA GLN A 107 -4.47 -30.31 -1.98
C GLN A 107 -5.62 -30.25 -0.95
N GLU A 108 -5.33 -30.08 0.34
CA GLU A 108 -6.35 -29.83 1.39
C GLU A 108 -7.22 -28.60 1.06
N GLU A 109 -6.58 -27.47 0.73
CA GLU A 109 -7.26 -26.21 0.42
C GLU A 109 -8.06 -26.25 -0.89
N LEU A 110 -7.60 -27.02 -1.89
CA LEU A 110 -8.38 -27.31 -3.11
C LEU A 110 -9.60 -28.17 -2.78
N LEU A 111 -9.44 -29.27 -2.02
CA LEU A 111 -10.55 -30.15 -1.63
C LEU A 111 -11.61 -29.42 -0.77
N GLY A 112 -11.21 -28.44 0.04
CA GLY A 112 -12.13 -27.62 0.82
C GLY A 112 -12.89 -26.55 0.02
N HIS A 113 -12.35 -26.06 -1.10
CA HIS A 113 -12.82 -24.84 -1.76
C HIS A 113 -13.12 -25.01 -3.26
N GLN A 114 -14.41 -24.96 -3.62
CA GLN A 114 -14.86 -24.98 -5.03
C GLN A 114 -14.50 -23.69 -5.79
N ILE A 115 -14.44 -22.54 -5.10
CA ILE A 115 -14.08 -21.25 -5.70
C ILE A 115 -12.82 -20.71 -5.01
N MET A 116 -11.79 -20.44 -5.81
CA MET A 116 -10.49 -19.99 -5.34
C MET A 116 -10.26 -18.53 -5.73
N VAL A 117 -10.25 -17.60 -4.76
CA VAL A 117 -9.99 -16.17 -5.02
C VAL A 117 -8.55 -15.84 -4.62
N MET A 118 -7.73 -15.40 -5.57
CA MET A 118 -6.29 -15.21 -5.33
C MET A 118 -5.61 -14.19 -6.25
N THR A 119 -4.40 -13.76 -5.87
CA THR A 119 -3.59 -12.91 -6.76
C THR A 119 -3.01 -13.70 -7.93
N CYS A 120 -2.85 -13.07 -9.08
CA CYS A 120 -2.41 -13.74 -10.31
C CYS A 120 -1.02 -14.40 -10.22
N GLN A 121 -0.13 -13.90 -9.36
CA GLN A 121 1.17 -14.54 -9.13
C GLN A 121 1.03 -15.89 -8.40
N ILE A 122 0.08 -16.01 -7.46
CA ILE A 122 -0.15 -17.28 -6.74
C ILE A 122 -0.70 -18.32 -7.72
N PHE A 123 -1.68 -17.94 -8.54
CA PHE A 123 -2.24 -18.84 -9.56
C PHE A 123 -1.18 -19.28 -10.58
N LEU A 124 -0.30 -18.36 -11.01
CA LEU A 124 0.83 -18.70 -11.87
C LEU A 124 1.80 -19.67 -11.19
N ASN A 125 2.11 -19.48 -9.89
CA ASN A 125 2.96 -20.40 -9.12
C ASN A 125 2.31 -21.80 -9.05
N LEU A 126 1.01 -21.92 -8.79
CA LEU A 126 0.28 -23.19 -8.75
C LEU A 126 0.39 -23.98 -10.07
N LEU A 127 0.28 -23.29 -11.21
CA LEU A 127 0.43 -23.90 -12.54
C LEU A 127 1.88 -24.29 -12.84
N LEU A 128 2.87 -23.44 -12.50
CA LEU A 128 4.29 -23.72 -12.74
C LEU A 128 4.83 -24.86 -11.86
N HIS A 129 4.34 -24.99 -10.62
CA HIS A 129 4.64 -26.08 -9.70
C HIS A 129 3.74 -27.31 -9.89
N GLY A 130 2.82 -27.32 -10.87
CA GLY A 130 1.98 -28.48 -11.18
C GLY A 130 1.08 -28.95 -10.04
N TYR A 131 0.62 -28.03 -9.19
CA TYR A 131 -0.32 -28.33 -8.10
C TYR A 131 -1.77 -28.39 -8.58
N ILE A 132 -2.06 -27.82 -9.76
CA ILE A 132 -3.33 -27.95 -10.48
C ILE A 132 -3.06 -27.91 -11.99
N LYS A 133 -3.91 -28.58 -12.79
CA LYS A 133 -3.87 -28.52 -14.26
C LYS A 133 -5.04 -27.69 -14.80
N LEU A 134 -4.90 -27.15 -16.01
CA LEU A 134 -5.98 -26.41 -16.67
C LEU A 134 -7.24 -27.28 -16.89
N SER A 135 -7.06 -28.59 -17.07
CA SER A 135 -8.14 -29.59 -17.16
C SER A 135 -9.07 -29.60 -15.96
N ASP A 136 -8.58 -29.21 -14.79
CA ASP A 136 -9.26 -29.35 -13.49
C ASP A 136 -10.09 -28.08 -13.16
N ILE A 137 -10.02 -27.09 -14.04
CA ILE A 137 -10.68 -25.79 -13.93
C ILE A 137 -11.89 -25.76 -14.87
N ASN A 138 -12.98 -25.14 -14.45
CA ASN A 138 -14.16 -24.91 -15.31
C ASN A 138 -14.19 -23.48 -15.89
N LEU A 139 -13.83 -22.49 -15.07
CA LEU A 139 -13.97 -21.07 -15.34
C LEU A 139 -12.80 -20.31 -14.70
N LEU A 140 -12.14 -19.48 -15.50
CA LEU A 140 -11.02 -18.63 -15.10
C LEU A 140 -11.38 -17.17 -15.34
N ILE A 141 -11.48 -16.39 -14.26
CA ILE A 141 -11.96 -15.01 -14.28
C ILE A 141 -10.81 -14.06 -13.94
N PHE A 142 -10.52 -13.10 -14.81
CA PHE A 142 -9.45 -12.11 -14.65
C PHE A 142 -10.01 -10.71 -14.39
N ASP A 143 -9.80 -10.18 -13.20
CA ASP A 143 -10.26 -8.84 -12.80
C ASP A 143 -9.20 -7.75 -13.08
N GLU A 144 -9.61 -6.70 -13.79
CA GLU A 144 -8.73 -5.74 -14.48
C GLU A 144 -7.80 -6.46 -15.48
N CYS A 145 -8.38 -7.27 -16.37
CA CYS A 145 -7.67 -8.16 -17.30
C CYS A 145 -6.71 -7.42 -18.24
N HIS A 146 -6.93 -6.13 -18.51
CA HIS A 146 -6.08 -5.31 -19.38
C HIS A 146 -4.62 -5.26 -18.95
N HIS A 147 -4.28 -5.57 -17.68
CA HIS A 147 -2.89 -5.67 -17.22
C HIS A 147 -2.04 -6.75 -17.93
N ALA A 148 -2.61 -7.65 -18.73
CA ALA A 148 -1.94 -8.79 -19.37
C ALA A 148 -0.98 -8.43 -20.54
N VAL A 149 0.00 -7.56 -20.30
CA VAL A 149 1.02 -7.17 -21.30
C VAL A 149 2.43 -7.49 -20.84
N ASN A 150 3.34 -7.70 -21.79
CA ASN A 150 4.75 -8.02 -21.53
C ASN A 150 4.86 -9.26 -20.60
N ASP A 151 5.74 -9.23 -19.60
CA ASP A 151 5.96 -10.32 -18.65
C ASP A 151 4.92 -10.41 -17.51
N GLN A 152 3.77 -9.72 -17.59
CA GLN A 152 2.81 -9.67 -16.47
C GLN A 152 2.20 -11.06 -16.19
N PRO A 153 1.92 -11.42 -14.92
CA PRO A 153 1.48 -12.77 -14.55
C PRO A 153 0.25 -13.26 -15.32
N MET A 154 -0.72 -12.38 -15.65
CA MET A 154 -1.90 -12.76 -16.43
C MET A 154 -1.53 -13.29 -17.83
N ARG A 155 -0.58 -12.64 -18.51
CA ARG A 155 -0.11 -13.12 -19.82
C ARG A 155 0.74 -14.39 -19.68
N GLN A 156 1.52 -14.54 -18.61
CA GLN A 156 2.23 -15.79 -18.32
C GLN A 156 1.27 -16.95 -17.99
N VAL A 157 0.13 -16.69 -17.34
CA VAL A 157 -0.95 -17.68 -17.13
C VAL A 157 -1.59 -18.08 -18.45
N MET A 158 -1.91 -17.12 -19.32
CA MET A 158 -2.44 -17.42 -20.65
C MET A 158 -1.44 -18.19 -21.52
N GLN A 159 -0.13 -17.91 -21.38
CA GLN A 159 0.93 -18.70 -22.02
C GLN A 159 1.00 -20.18 -21.56
N GLN A 160 0.22 -20.60 -20.56
CA GLN A 160 0.12 -22.02 -20.18
C GLN A 160 -0.82 -22.83 -21.09
N PHE A 161 -1.68 -22.17 -21.87
CA PHE A 161 -2.75 -22.80 -22.66
C PHE A 161 -2.23 -23.46 -23.96
N GLU A 162 -1.07 -23.03 -24.47
CA GLU A 162 -0.38 -23.54 -25.68
C GLU A 162 -0.35 -25.08 -25.79
N HIS A 163 -0.13 -25.75 -24.65
CA HIS A 163 0.06 -27.19 -24.56
C HIS A 163 -1.19 -27.93 -24.02
N CYS A 164 -2.34 -27.24 -23.91
CA CYS A 164 -3.60 -27.79 -23.41
C CYS A 164 -4.60 -27.96 -24.56
N PRO A 165 -5.09 -29.18 -24.85
CA PRO A 165 -6.12 -29.41 -25.88
C PRO A 165 -7.35 -28.50 -25.63
N PRO A 166 -7.94 -27.87 -26.67
CA PRO A 166 -9.06 -26.93 -26.51
C PRO A 166 -10.25 -27.48 -25.71
N GLU A 167 -10.58 -28.76 -25.90
CA GLU A 167 -11.64 -29.48 -25.17
C GLU A 167 -11.43 -29.53 -23.64
N LEU A 168 -10.19 -29.37 -23.17
CA LEU A 168 -9.80 -29.40 -21.76
C LEU A 168 -9.49 -28.01 -21.19
N GLN A 169 -9.56 -26.94 -22.00
CA GLN A 169 -9.32 -25.58 -21.53
C GLN A 169 -10.53 -25.05 -20.72
N PRO A 170 -10.30 -24.28 -19.65
CA PRO A 170 -11.39 -23.63 -18.92
C PRO A 170 -12.00 -22.46 -19.72
N ARG A 171 -13.28 -22.15 -19.46
CA ARG A 171 -13.94 -20.93 -19.98
C ARG A 171 -13.21 -19.70 -19.44
N ILE A 172 -12.97 -18.70 -20.28
CA ILE A 172 -12.25 -17.49 -19.90
C ILE A 172 -13.21 -16.29 -19.81
N LEU A 173 -13.13 -15.55 -18.71
CA LEU A 173 -13.85 -14.29 -18.50
C LEU A 173 -12.87 -13.17 -18.09
N GLY A 174 -12.59 -12.24 -19.00
CA GLY A 174 -11.93 -10.97 -18.67
C GLY A 174 -12.92 -9.93 -18.17
N LEU A 175 -12.56 -9.14 -17.15
CA LEU A 175 -13.31 -7.98 -16.68
C LEU A 175 -12.40 -6.74 -16.72
N THR A 176 -12.82 -5.63 -17.35
CA THR A 176 -12.05 -4.37 -17.29
C THR A 176 -12.90 -3.10 -17.46
N ALA A 177 -12.39 -1.96 -17.00
CA ALA A 177 -12.87 -0.61 -17.31
C ALA A 177 -12.09 0.10 -18.44
N THR A 178 -10.98 -0.46 -18.94
CA THR A 178 -10.16 0.12 -20.02
C THR A 178 -9.43 -0.97 -20.78
N LEU A 179 -9.52 -0.98 -22.10
CA LEU A 179 -8.80 -1.97 -22.92
C LEU A 179 -7.31 -1.60 -23.11
N LEU A 180 -6.93 -0.34 -22.86
CA LEU A 180 -5.55 0.15 -23.02
C LEU A 180 -4.79 0.24 -21.69
N ASN A 181 -3.49 -0.06 -21.75
CA ASN A 181 -2.51 0.23 -20.70
C ASN A 181 -1.78 1.58 -20.86
N SER A 182 -1.59 2.01 -22.10
CA SER A 182 -0.64 3.06 -22.47
C SER A 182 -1.34 4.26 -23.14
N ASN A 183 -0.55 5.21 -23.66
CA ASN A 183 -1.07 6.28 -24.51
C ASN A 183 -1.10 5.76 -25.97
N CYS A 184 -2.19 5.13 -26.36
CA CYS A 184 -2.44 4.81 -27.77
C CYS A 184 -2.95 6.05 -28.52
N LYS A 185 -2.57 6.19 -29.80
CA LYS A 185 -3.25 7.10 -30.73
C LYS A 185 -4.58 6.48 -31.19
N PRO A 186 -5.58 7.26 -31.62
CA PRO A 186 -6.87 6.73 -32.07
C PRO A 186 -6.77 5.69 -33.19
N GLU A 187 -5.79 5.83 -34.10
CA GLU A 187 -5.67 4.94 -35.27
C GLU A 187 -5.21 3.51 -34.89
N ARG A 188 -4.47 3.37 -33.78
CA ARG A 188 -3.93 2.09 -33.29
C ARG A 188 -4.78 1.41 -32.22
N VAL A 189 -5.99 1.92 -31.94
CA VAL A 189 -6.88 1.34 -30.92
C VAL A 189 -7.31 -0.08 -31.29
N ASP A 190 -7.54 -0.36 -32.57
CA ASP A 190 -7.90 -1.72 -33.02
C ASP A 190 -6.73 -2.72 -32.84
N GLU A 191 -5.48 -2.31 -33.10
CA GLU A 191 -4.30 -3.15 -32.88
C GLU A 191 -4.18 -3.58 -31.40
N GLU A 192 -4.28 -2.64 -30.46
CA GLU A 192 -4.11 -2.95 -29.03
C GLU A 192 -5.32 -3.72 -28.48
N VAL A 193 -6.53 -3.54 -29.04
CA VAL A 193 -7.71 -4.35 -28.70
C VAL A 193 -7.56 -5.78 -29.22
N ARG A 194 -7.16 -5.98 -30.48
CA ARG A 194 -6.89 -7.32 -31.04
C ARG A 194 -5.82 -8.07 -30.26
N SER A 195 -4.69 -7.43 -29.94
CA SER A 195 -3.62 -8.07 -29.17
C SER A 195 -4.08 -8.49 -27.76
N LEU A 196 -5.07 -7.80 -27.17
CA LEU A 196 -5.71 -8.21 -25.92
C LEU A 196 -6.68 -9.41 -26.12
N GLU A 197 -7.44 -9.43 -27.21
CA GLU A 197 -8.28 -10.58 -27.61
C GLU A 197 -7.43 -11.84 -27.81
N THR A 198 -6.37 -11.73 -28.61
CA THR A 198 -5.38 -12.78 -28.87
C THR A 198 -4.72 -13.26 -27.57
N THR A 199 -4.30 -12.34 -26.69
CA THR A 199 -3.68 -12.69 -25.40
C THR A 199 -4.60 -13.52 -24.49
N PHE A 200 -5.91 -13.31 -24.54
CA PHE A 200 -6.89 -14.02 -23.69
C PHE A 200 -7.69 -15.11 -24.40
N LEU A 201 -7.42 -15.39 -25.69
CA LEU A 201 -8.22 -16.33 -26.50
C LEU A 201 -9.73 -16.02 -26.37
N SER A 202 -10.09 -14.73 -26.42
CA SER A 202 -11.39 -14.18 -26.01
C SER A 202 -11.82 -13.00 -26.89
N LYS A 203 -13.12 -12.78 -27.08
CA LYS A 203 -13.65 -11.57 -27.77
C LYS A 203 -14.12 -10.48 -26.81
N VAL A 204 -13.94 -9.21 -27.18
CA VAL A 204 -14.42 -8.08 -26.36
C VAL A 204 -15.92 -7.87 -26.58
N ALA A 205 -16.70 -7.97 -25.50
CA ALA A 205 -18.12 -7.65 -25.48
C ALA A 205 -18.39 -6.37 -24.68
N THR A 206 -19.30 -5.55 -25.19
CA THR A 206 -19.84 -4.34 -24.53
C THR A 206 -21.37 -4.35 -24.66
N CYS A 207 -22.06 -3.44 -23.97
CA CYS A 207 -23.48 -3.19 -24.26
C CYS A 207 -23.60 -2.23 -25.44
N GLU A 208 -24.37 -2.62 -26.46
CA GLU A 208 -24.64 -1.79 -27.65
C GLU A 208 -25.42 -0.52 -27.28
N ASN A 209 -26.39 -0.65 -26.38
CA ASN A 209 -27.14 0.47 -25.83
C ASN A 209 -26.39 1.11 -24.66
N MET A 210 -25.23 1.73 -24.96
CA MET A 210 -24.43 2.47 -23.99
C MET A 210 -25.26 3.53 -23.20
N PRO A 211 -26.26 4.22 -23.77
CA PRO A 211 -27.17 5.09 -22.99
C PRO A 211 -27.96 4.39 -21.86
N LEU A 212 -28.23 3.08 -21.94
CA LEU A 212 -28.78 2.32 -20.81
C LEU A 212 -27.72 2.04 -19.75
N VAL A 213 -26.46 1.83 -20.13
CA VAL A 213 -25.34 1.71 -19.18
C VAL A 213 -25.09 3.05 -18.49
N ASP A 214 -25.14 4.18 -19.20
CA ASP A 214 -24.93 5.54 -18.68
C ASP A 214 -26.00 6.01 -17.67
N ARG A 215 -27.15 5.33 -17.57
CA ARG A 215 -28.11 5.53 -16.47
C ARG A 215 -27.62 4.98 -15.12
N TYR A 216 -26.67 4.05 -15.15
CA TYR A 216 -26.12 3.37 -13.95
C TYR A 216 -24.60 3.52 -13.78
N SER A 217 -23.89 3.84 -14.87
CA SER A 217 -22.53 4.35 -14.91
C SER A 217 -22.51 5.82 -14.47
N THR A 218 -21.32 6.38 -14.28
CA THR A 218 -21.15 7.71 -13.70
C THR A 218 -20.20 8.55 -14.55
N ASN A 219 -20.80 9.40 -15.39
CA ASN A 219 -20.08 10.43 -16.15
C ASN A 219 -20.06 11.74 -15.32
N PRO A 220 -18.94 12.07 -14.64
CA PRO A 220 -18.82 13.32 -13.88
C PRO A 220 -18.69 14.52 -14.81
N THR A 221 -19.00 15.72 -14.32
CA THR A 221 -18.72 16.94 -15.09
C THR A 221 -17.21 17.20 -15.08
N GLU A 222 -16.57 17.03 -16.23
CA GLU A 222 -15.13 17.25 -16.38
C GLU A 222 -14.79 18.75 -16.50
N LYS A 223 -13.77 19.21 -15.76
CA LYS A 223 -13.25 20.58 -15.83
C LYS A 223 -11.73 20.59 -15.86
N VAL A 224 -11.15 21.45 -16.69
CA VAL A 224 -9.71 21.73 -16.71
C VAL A 224 -9.47 23.10 -16.08
N VAL A 225 -8.74 23.13 -14.96
CA VAL A 225 -8.43 24.36 -14.20
C VAL A 225 -6.96 24.69 -14.40
N LYS A 226 -6.67 25.93 -14.82
CA LYS A 226 -5.31 26.40 -15.09
C LYS A 226 -4.74 27.14 -13.89
N TYR A 227 -3.52 26.80 -13.46
CA TYR A 227 -2.77 27.55 -12.43
C TYR A 227 -1.54 28.25 -13.03
N SER A 228 -1.20 29.44 -12.56
CA SER A 228 0.01 30.16 -12.99
C SER A 228 1.27 29.52 -12.41
N ILE A 229 2.37 29.49 -13.18
CA ILE A 229 3.72 29.20 -12.65
C ILE A 229 4.46 30.53 -12.39
N ASP A 230 4.38 31.48 -13.32
CA ASP A 230 5.31 32.61 -13.42
C ASP A 230 4.98 33.79 -12.50
N LYS A 231 3.90 33.70 -11.73
CA LYS A 231 3.55 34.71 -10.72
C LYS A 231 4.42 34.51 -9.49
N LYS A 232 5.17 35.56 -9.12
CA LYS A 232 6.07 35.54 -7.96
C LYS A 232 5.26 35.56 -6.66
N THR A 233 5.45 34.56 -5.80
CA THR A 233 5.04 34.66 -4.39
C THR A 233 5.98 35.60 -3.63
N PRO A 234 5.52 36.24 -2.54
CA PRO A 234 6.40 36.92 -1.58
C PRO A 234 7.50 35.98 -1.04
N GLY A 235 8.62 36.55 -0.61
CA GLY A 235 9.78 35.80 -0.13
C GLY A 235 10.56 35.02 -1.20
N LEU A 236 10.35 35.32 -2.50
CA LEU A 236 11.01 34.60 -3.60
C LEU A 236 12.55 34.53 -3.46
N SER A 237 13.19 35.61 -3.01
CA SER A 237 14.65 35.65 -2.76
C SER A 237 15.10 34.67 -1.66
N VAL A 238 14.27 34.46 -0.63
CA VAL A 238 14.51 33.47 0.44
C VAL A 238 14.23 32.05 -0.05
N LEU A 239 13.19 31.86 -0.87
CA LEU A 239 12.92 30.60 -1.55
C LEU A 239 14.09 30.19 -2.46
N GLU A 240 14.57 31.09 -3.30
CA GLU A 240 15.75 30.90 -4.17
C GLU A 240 17.02 30.62 -3.35
N LYS A 241 17.25 31.33 -2.23
CA LYS A 241 18.35 31.09 -1.29
C LYS A 241 18.27 29.68 -0.68
N GLY A 242 17.08 29.24 -0.26
CA GLY A 242 16.85 27.89 0.25
C GLY A 242 17.09 26.80 -0.80
N LEU A 243 16.58 27.00 -2.02
CA LEU A 243 16.81 26.11 -3.15
C LEU A 243 18.29 26.07 -3.58
N LYS A 244 19.03 27.18 -3.46
CA LYS A 244 20.48 27.23 -3.70
C LYS A 244 21.25 26.39 -2.67
N LEU A 245 20.91 26.49 -1.38
CA LEU A 245 21.52 25.63 -0.35
C LEU A 245 21.28 24.13 -0.62
N LEU A 246 20.08 23.77 -1.12
CA LEU A 246 19.76 22.39 -1.49
C LEU A 246 20.49 21.92 -2.77
N LYS A 247 20.70 22.81 -3.75
CA LYS A 247 21.49 22.51 -4.96
C LYS A 247 22.97 22.33 -4.61
N ASN A 248 23.54 23.21 -3.78
CA ASN A 248 24.91 23.09 -3.26
C ASN A 248 25.14 21.76 -2.52
N ILE A 249 24.24 21.33 -1.62
CA ILE A 249 24.42 20.05 -0.90
C ILE A 249 24.18 18.84 -1.82
N GLN A 250 23.36 18.97 -2.87
CA GLN A 250 23.18 17.94 -3.90
C GLN A 250 24.42 17.78 -4.78
N GLU A 251 25.16 18.86 -5.06
CA GLU A 251 26.46 18.83 -5.73
C GLU A 251 27.53 18.19 -4.82
N PHE A 252 27.62 18.62 -3.57
CA PHE A 252 28.51 18.02 -2.57
C PHE A 252 28.30 16.50 -2.43
N VAL A 253 27.06 16.03 -2.29
CA VAL A 253 26.76 14.59 -2.21
C VAL A 253 27.14 13.84 -3.49
N GLN A 254 27.13 14.49 -4.65
CA GLN A 254 27.59 13.87 -5.90
C GLN A 254 29.11 13.81 -6.03
N SER A 255 29.87 14.68 -5.34
CA SER A 255 31.34 14.57 -5.29
C SER A 255 31.85 13.50 -4.31
N ILE A 256 31.02 13.03 -3.37
CA ILE A 256 31.42 11.99 -2.42
C ILE A 256 31.53 10.64 -3.14
N GLN A 257 32.73 10.09 -3.11
CA GLN A 257 32.97 8.68 -3.40
C GLN A 257 32.66 7.88 -2.13
N PHE A 258 31.53 7.17 -2.14
CA PHE A 258 31.28 6.16 -1.11
C PHE A 258 32.16 4.96 -1.40
N GLU A 259 32.99 4.60 -0.43
CA GLU A 259 33.72 3.35 -0.48
C GLU A 259 32.72 2.20 -0.59
N CYS A 260 33.08 1.20 -1.37
CA CYS A 260 32.29 0.01 -1.55
C CYS A 260 33.21 -1.15 -1.27
N ASP A 261 32.80 -2.00 -0.33
CA ASP A 261 33.33 -3.34 -0.22
C ASP A 261 33.31 -3.96 -1.63
N GLN A 262 34.49 -4.18 -2.20
CA GLN A 262 34.60 -4.89 -3.47
C GLN A 262 34.38 -6.37 -3.14
N VAL A 263 33.10 -6.77 -3.08
CA VAL A 263 32.61 -8.11 -2.71
C VAL A 263 33.40 -9.24 -3.38
N VAL A 264 33.97 -8.98 -4.56
CA VAL A 264 34.97 -9.81 -5.23
C VAL A 264 36.09 -8.89 -5.76
N PRO A 265 37.37 -9.07 -5.38
CA PRO A 265 38.52 -8.33 -5.91
C PRO A 265 38.66 -8.44 -7.44
N PRO A 266 39.33 -7.49 -8.13
CA PRO A 266 39.45 -7.53 -9.60
C PRO A 266 40.11 -8.79 -10.17
N HIS A 267 41.01 -9.43 -9.43
CA HIS A 267 41.74 -10.63 -9.86
C HIS A 267 40.95 -11.94 -9.71
N GLU A 268 39.86 -11.96 -8.94
CA GLU A 268 38.95 -13.10 -8.80
C GLU A 268 37.78 -13.08 -9.81
N ARG A 269 37.71 -12.06 -10.67
CA ARG A 269 36.61 -11.89 -11.63
C ARG A 269 36.85 -12.67 -12.93
N PRO A 270 35.80 -13.19 -13.58
CA PRO A 270 35.95 -13.85 -14.88
C PRO A 270 36.53 -12.89 -15.94
N PRO A 271 37.52 -13.32 -16.74
CA PRO A 271 38.24 -12.43 -17.65
C PRO A 271 37.31 -11.78 -18.68
N ASN A 272 37.59 -10.51 -19.02
CA ASN A 272 36.78 -9.69 -19.93
C ASN A 272 35.29 -9.49 -19.51
N THR A 273 34.94 -9.69 -18.24
CA THR A 273 33.59 -9.42 -17.71
C THR A 273 33.52 -8.20 -16.80
N VAL A 274 32.33 -7.62 -16.67
CA VAL A 274 32.03 -6.51 -15.75
C VAL A 274 30.96 -6.96 -14.76
N LEU A 275 31.24 -6.88 -13.45
CA LEU A 275 30.26 -7.15 -12.40
C LEU A 275 29.05 -6.20 -12.58
N MET A 276 27.88 -6.79 -12.79
CA MET A 276 26.62 -6.06 -12.86
C MET A 276 26.21 -5.63 -11.46
N ASP A 277 25.51 -4.50 -11.36
CA ASP A 277 24.80 -4.11 -10.14
C ASP A 277 25.67 -3.71 -8.91
N THR A 278 26.88 -3.18 -9.13
CA THR A 278 27.74 -2.62 -8.06
C THR A 278 27.06 -1.52 -7.22
N SER A 279 27.38 -1.49 -5.93
CA SER A 279 26.73 -0.64 -4.91
C SER A 279 27.02 0.87 -5.08
N GLN A 280 28.21 1.20 -5.56
CA GLN A 280 28.73 2.57 -5.71
C GLN A 280 27.73 3.51 -6.41
N GLY A 281 27.22 3.10 -7.57
CA GLY A 281 26.24 3.88 -8.32
C GLY A 281 24.83 3.93 -7.70
N LYS A 282 24.50 3.01 -6.79
CA LYS A 282 23.16 2.89 -6.18
C LYS A 282 22.96 3.88 -5.03
N MET A 283 23.96 4.07 -4.17
CA MET A 283 23.85 4.95 -3.01
C MET A 283 23.79 6.43 -3.44
N ASN A 284 24.73 6.87 -4.29
CA ASN A 284 24.71 8.24 -4.84
C ASN A 284 23.44 8.53 -5.64
N LYS A 285 22.95 7.59 -6.45
CA LYS A 285 21.68 7.75 -7.16
C LYS A 285 20.48 7.84 -6.21
N LYS A 286 20.46 7.06 -5.12
CA LYS A 286 19.41 7.10 -4.10
C LYS A 286 19.38 8.43 -3.35
N LEU A 287 20.53 8.93 -2.89
CA LEU A 287 20.62 10.24 -2.24
C LEU A 287 20.28 11.39 -3.20
N LYS A 288 20.83 11.36 -4.43
CA LYS A 288 20.51 12.38 -5.45
C LYS A 288 19.01 12.45 -5.72
N ASN A 289 18.34 11.30 -5.89
CA ASN A 289 16.89 11.24 -6.09
C ASN A 289 16.12 11.83 -4.89
N LEU A 290 16.50 11.47 -3.64
CA LEU A 290 15.85 12.02 -2.44
C LEU A 290 16.01 13.54 -2.33
N LEU A 291 17.16 14.10 -2.75
CA LEU A 291 17.37 15.55 -2.77
C LEU A 291 16.60 16.24 -3.91
N THR A 292 16.50 15.60 -5.09
CA THR A 292 15.60 16.06 -6.17
C THR A 292 14.14 16.06 -5.70
N ASP A 293 13.73 15.09 -4.88
CA ASP A 293 12.39 15.05 -4.30
C ASP A 293 12.15 16.22 -3.32
N VAL A 294 13.10 16.54 -2.43
CA VAL A 294 13.02 17.74 -1.56
C VAL A 294 12.82 19.01 -2.39
N ILE A 295 13.70 19.24 -3.36
CA ILE A 295 13.69 20.41 -4.24
C ILE A 295 12.35 20.51 -4.97
N PHE A 296 11.89 19.40 -5.56
CA PHE A 296 10.59 19.32 -6.23
C PHE A 296 9.42 19.68 -5.31
N HIS A 297 9.36 19.18 -4.07
CA HIS A 297 8.24 19.51 -3.18
C HIS A 297 8.23 20.99 -2.75
N ILE A 298 9.41 21.61 -2.58
CA ILE A 298 9.52 23.05 -2.27
C ILE A 298 9.11 23.91 -3.48
N GLU A 299 9.65 23.62 -4.67
CA GLU A 299 9.32 24.33 -5.91
C GLU A 299 7.81 24.18 -6.26
N MET A 300 7.22 23.02 -5.97
CA MET A 300 5.83 22.71 -6.30
C MET A 300 4.80 23.21 -5.28
N LEU A 301 5.12 23.23 -3.98
CA LEU A 301 4.20 23.67 -2.90
C LEU A 301 4.39 25.12 -2.45
N GLY A 302 5.49 25.79 -2.86
CA GLY A 302 5.85 27.12 -2.38
C GLY A 302 6.53 27.08 -1.01
N MET A 303 6.73 28.23 -0.38
CA MET A 303 7.55 28.34 0.82
C MET A 303 6.88 27.75 2.07
N PHE A 304 5.57 27.96 2.26
CA PHE A 304 4.84 27.36 3.39
C PHE A 304 4.84 25.83 3.31
N GLY A 305 4.38 25.27 2.19
CA GLY A 305 4.40 23.82 1.96
C GLY A 305 5.82 23.26 1.83
N GLY A 306 6.81 24.09 1.47
CA GLY A 306 8.23 23.77 1.49
C GLY A 306 8.78 23.59 2.92
N SER A 307 8.34 24.40 3.89
CA SER A 307 8.65 24.17 5.31
C SER A 307 8.11 22.82 5.80
N GLN A 308 6.85 22.50 5.43
CA GLN A 308 6.24 21.20 5.72
C GLN A 308 6.95 20.04 5.00
N ALA A 309 7.42 20.25 3.77
CA ALA A 309 8.23 19.27 3.03
C ALA A 309 9.57 19.02 3.73
N CYS A 310 10.26 20.07 4.18
CA CYS A 310 11.50 19.95 4.95
C CYS A 310 11.29 19.15 6.25
N LEU A 311 10.23 19.43 7.03
CA LEU A 311 9.87 18.64 8.22
C LEU A 311 9.66 17.16 7.87
N ALA A 312 8.83 16.86 6.87
CA ALA A 312 8.58 15.49 6.44
C ALA A 312 9.86 14.76 5.98
N HIS A 313 10.74 15.44 5.24
CA HIS A 313 12.01 14.88 4.77
C HIS A 313 13.03 14.73 5.90
N ILE A 314 13.09 15.62 6.89
CA ILE A 314 13.92 15.44 8.10
C ILE A 314 13.58 14.12 8.81
N ILE A 315 12.28 13.83 8.99
CA ILE A 315 11.80 12.56 9.55
C ILE A 315 12.25 11.36 8.70
N GLN A 316 12.21 11.49 7.37
CA GLN A 316 12.66 10.46 6.43
C GLN A 316 14.17 10.22 6.52
N PHE A 317 14.99 11.27 6.51
CA PHE A 317 16.45 11.17 6.57
C PHE A 317 16.92 10.68 7.95
N GLU A 318 16.28 11.04 9.06
CA GLU A 318 16.58 10.46 10.38
C GLU A 318 16.30 8.95 10.42
N ARG A 319 15.19 8.48 9.81
CA ARG A 319 14.91 7.04 9.69
C ARG A 319 15.95 6.32 8.84
N LEU A 320 16.46 6.94 7.77
CA LEU A 320 17.53 6.37 6.95
C LEU A 320 18.89 6.38 7.67
N ARG A 321 19.24 7.46 8.38
CA ARG A 321 20.46 7.60 9.19
C ARG A 321 20.57 6.51 10.25
N LYS A 322 19.45 6.12 10.88
CA LYS A 322 19.37 5.00 11.83
C LYS A 322 19.56 3.62 11.20
N LYS A 323 19.28 3.45 9.90
CA LYS A 323 19.51 2.19 9.16
C LYS A 323 20.90 2.12 8.52
N ALA A 324 21.64 3.22 8.45
CA ALA A 324 23.02 3.23 7.97
C ALA A 324 23.97 2.54 8.98
N GLN A 325 24.90 1.74 8.47
CA GLN A 325 25.95 1.09 9.27
C GLN A 325 27.25 1.92 9.24
N GLU A 326 27.71 2.26 8.03
CA GLU A 326 28.91 3.07 7.74
C GLU A 326 28.88 4.47 8.38
N SER A 327 30.04 4.97 8.83
CA SER A 327 30.21 6.30 9.42
C SER A 327 30.01 7.44 8.39
N LEU A 328 30.58 7.31 7.19
CA LEU A 328 30.46 8.32 6.13
C LEU A 328 28.99 8.56 5.74
N THR A 329 28.22 7.51 5.44
CA THR A 329 26.77 7.61 5.18
C THR A 329 25.99 8.25 6.34
N LYS A 330 26.34 7.96 7.61
CA LYS A 330 25.71 8.62 8.77
C LYS A 330 26.00 10.12 8.79
N ASN A 331 27.24 10.52 8.53
CA ASN A 331 27.67 11.91 8.50
C ASN A 331 27.03 12.68 7.33
N VAL A 332 26.90 12.05 6.16
CA VAL A 332 26.18 12.62 5.01
C VAL A 332 24.70 12.83 5.34
N PHE A 333 24.00 11.84 5.91
CA PHE A 333 22.63 12.06 6.36
C PHE A 333 22.51 13.17 7.42
N MET A 334 23.48 13.28 8.34
CA MET A 334 23.52 14.37 9.32
C MET A 334 23.65 15.74 8.64
N ALA A 335 24.54 15.88 7.66
CA ALA A 335 24.68 17.11 6.88
C ALA A 335 23.38 17.47 6.14
N LEU A 336 22.71 16.49 5.50
CA LEU A 336 21.41 16.71 4.86
C LEU A 336 20.34 17.20 5.83
N ILE A 337 20.24 16.58 7.02
CA ILE A 337 19.31 16.99 8.07
C ILE A 337 19.60 18.44 8.52
N THR A 338 20.86 18.80 8.76
CA THR A 338 21.25 20.16 9.12
C THR A 338 20.90 21.17 8.03
N THR A 339 21.15 20.88 6.75
CA THR A 339 20.76 21.75 5.63
C THR A 339 19.23 21.93 5.58
N LEU A 340 18.46 20.86 5.76
CA LEU A 340 16.99 20.93 5.76
C LEU A 340 16.44 21.74 6.94
N VAL A 341 17.05 21.62 8.13
CA VAL A 341 16.69 22.44 9.30
C VAL A 341 16.98 23.92 9.04
N ALA A 342 18.13 24.24 8.45
CA ALA A 342 18.49 25.62 8.10
C ALA A 342 17.56 26.21 7.02
N VAL A 343 17.23 25.45 5.97
CA VAL A 343 16.29 25.86 4.91
C VAL A 343 14.87 26.02 5.47
N ARG A 344 14.42 25.11 6.34
CA ARG A 344 13.13 25.23 7.02
C ARG A 344 13.07 26.50 7.88
N LYS A 345 14.10 26.76 8.68
CA LYS A 345 14.16 27.94 9.56
C LYS A 345 14.16 29.25 8.75
N LEU A 346 14.92 29.32 7.65
CA LEU A 346 14.87 30.46 6.72
C LEU A 346 13.45 30.74 6.19
N PHE A 347 12.68 29.70 5.89
CA PHE A 347 11.28 29.85 5.45
C PHE A 347 10.36 30.29 6.61
N GLU A 348 10.54 29.72 7.80
CA GLU A 348 9.75 30.08 8.98
C GLU A 348 10.00 31.52 9.45
N ASP A 349 11.24 32.03 9.31
CA ASP A 349 11.61 33.41 9.63
C ASP A 349 10.95 34.41 8.66
N GLU A 350 11.02 34.17 7.34
CA GLU A 350 10.37 35.00 6.30
C GLU A 350 8.83 34.98 6.36
N MET A 351 8.24 34.00 7.07
CA MET A 351 6.80 33.89 7.32
C MET A 351 6.36 34.40 8.70
N SER A 352 7.30 34.77 9.58
CA SER A 352 7.04 35.02 11.00
C SER A 352 6.12 36.22 11.28
N ASP A 353 6.16 37.26 10.43
CA ASP A 353 5.29 38.45 10.49
C ASP A 353 3.79 38.17 10.25
N CYS A 354 3.40 36.93 9.94
CA CYS A 354 2.05 36.56 9.52
C CYS A 354 1.47 35.43 10.38
N VAL A 355 0.20 35.54 10.77
CA VAL A 355 -0.56 34.42 11.35
C VAL A 355 -0.70 33.27 10.34
N VAL A 356 -0.80 32.02 10.81
CA VAL A 356 -0.71 30.80 9.96
C VAL A 356 -1.68 30.81 8.77
N LYS A 357 -2.91 31.30 8.93
CA LYS A 357 -3.87 31.50 7.82
C LYS A 357 -3.27 32.37 6.70
N SER A 358 -2.74 33.52 7.07
CA SER A 358 -2.06 34.44 6.16
C SER A 358 -0.78 33.82 5.59
N GLN A 359 -0.03 33.02 6.37
CA GLN A 359 1.14 32.31 5.85
C GLN A 359 0.77 31.37 4.70
N ILE A 360 -0.28 30.55 4.88
CA ILE A 360 -0.76 29.60 3.87
C ILE A 360 -1.21 30.33 2.61
N HIS A 361 -2.09 31.31 2.72
CA HIS A 361 -2.66 32.02 1.56
C HIS A 361 -1.65 32.94 0.85
N LYS A 362 -0.61 33.44 1.54
CA LYS A 362 0.41 34.34 0.97
C LYS A 362 1.63 33.62 0.39
N TYR A 363 2.09 32.53 1.02
CA TYR A 363 3.39 31.91 0.71
C TYR A 363 3.32 30.45 0.20
N SER A 364 2.12 29.87 0.04
CA SER A 364 1.96 28.63 -0.74
C SER A 364 2.02 28.92 -2.24
N SER A 365 2.36 27.92 -3.07
CA SER A 365 2.37 28.09 -4.52
C SER A 365 0.96 28.31 -5.08
N TYR A 366 0.86 28.99 -6.23
CA TYR A 366 -0.40 29.15 -6.95
C TYR A 366 -1.08 27.81 -7.27
N LYS A 367 -0.32 26.73 -7.46
CA LYS A 367 -0.87 25.37 -7.59
C LYS A 367 -1.63 24.93 -6.35
N VAL A 368 -1.08 25.16 -5.15
CA VAL A 368 -1.78 24.88 -3.89
C VAL A 368 -2.98 25.80 -3.72
N LEU A 369 -2.84 27.11 -3.97
CA LEU A 369 -3.96 28.07 -3.83
C LEU A 369 -5.15 27.71 -4.74
N THR A 370 -4.90 27.31 -5.99
CA THR A 370 -5.94 26.80 -6.90
C THR A 370 -6.58 25.49 -6.41
N LEU A 371 -5.86 24.62 -5.70
CA LEU A 371 -6.48 23.46 -5.04
C LEU A 371 -7.41 23.91 -3.90
N LEU A 372 -7.03 24.92 -3.11
CA LEU A 372 -7.87 25.41 -2.02
C LEU A 372 -9.16 26.07 -2.54
N GLU A 373 -9.05 26.84 -3.64
CA GLU A 373 -10.20 27.41 -4.37
C GLU A 373 -11.13 26.32 -4.93
N VAL A 374 -10.57 25.26 -5.51
CA VAL A 374 -11.32 24.08 -5.97
C VAL A 374 -12.03 23.38 -4.82
N LEU A 375 -11.37 23.16 -3.68
CA LEU A 375 -11.98 22.53 -2.51
C LEU A 375 -13.12 23.41 -1.93
N ARG A 376 -12.89 24.71 -1.79
CA ARG A 376 -13.88 25.69 -1.30
C ARG A 376 -15.13 25.78 -2.19
N SER A 377 -14.95 25.76 -3.50
CA SER A 377 -16.04 25.91 -4.47
C SER A 377 -16.80 24.62 -4.77
N ALA A 378 -16.16 23.45 -4.68
CA ALA A 378 -16.79 22.16 -4.96
C ALA A 378 -17.30 21.41 -3.72
N MET A 379 -16.84 21.77 -2.51
CA MET A 379 -17.37 21.28 -1.25
C MET A 379 -17.82 22.48 -0.38
N PRO A 380 -19.06 22.97 -0.50
CA PRO A 380 -19.57 24.02 0.38
C PRO A 380 -19.70 23.53 1.82
N LYS A 381 -19.62 24.46 2.79
CA LYS A 381 -20.00 24.22 4.18
C LYS A 381 -21.46 23.77 4.24
N GLU A 382 -21.78 22.74 5.03
CA GLU A 382 -23.15 22.39 5.38
C GLU A 382 -23.71 23.51 6.29
N THR A 383 -24.48 24.44 5.72
CA THR A 383 -25.16 25.49 6.50
C THR A 383 -26.28 24.87 7.33
N VAL A 384 -26.04 24.78 8.64
CA VAL A 384 -27.05 24.34 9.61
C VAL A 384 -28.20 25.36 9.63
N ASN A 385 -29.41 24.85 9.43
CA ASN A 385 -30.73 25.45 9.65
C ASN A 385 -30.88 26.94 9.29
N ASP A 386 -31.55 27.19 8.17
CA ASP A 386 -32.31 28.42 7.98
C ASP A 386 -33.70 28.05 7.44
N ASP A 387 -34.67 27.96 8.37
CA ASP A 387 -36.09 27.68 8.06
C ASP A 387 -36.85 28.95 7.62
N SER A 388 -36.13 29.99 7.17
CA SER A 388 -36.73 31.17 6.55
C SER A 388 -37.21 30.85 5.12
N GLY A 389 -38.53 30.69 4.98
CA GLY A 389 -39.21 30.39 3.71
C GLY A 389 -39.17 31.55 2.70
N GLY A 390 -38.01 31.78 2.08
CA GLY A 390 -37.86 32.75 1.00
C GLY A 390 -38.55 32.29 -0.29
N SER A 391 -39.59 33.01 -0.72
CA SER A 391 -40.30 32.76 -1.98
C SER A 391 -39.41 33.09 -3.19
N VAL A 392 -38.79 32.06 -3.78
CA VAL A 392 -38.06 32.20 -5.05
C VAL A 392 -39.07 32.24 -6.19
N ASN A 393 -39.08 33.35 -6.94
CA ASN A 393 -39.98 33.55 -8.07
C ASN A 393 -39.89 32.41 -9.10
N GLU A 394 -41.03 32.06 -9.68
CA GLU A 394 -41.16 31.14 -10.79
C GLU A 394 -40.61 31.74 -12.10
N LEU A 395 -40.61 30.96 -13.19
CA LEU A 395 -40.12 31.29 -14.55
C LEU A 395 -38.63 31.02 -14.83
N SER A 396 -38.21 29.76 -14.71
CA SER A 396 -37.34 29.10 -15.70
C SER A 396 -37.36 27.58 -15.53
N ASP A 397 -37.39 26.85 -16.64
CA ASP A 397 -37.52 25.39 -16.66
C ASP A 397 -36.18 24.66 -16.52
N ASP A 398 -36.07 23.83 -15.48
CA ASP A 398 -35.58 22.45 -15.60
C ASP A 398 -35.87 21.65 -14.32
N TYR A 399 -36.74 20.63 -14.44
CA TYR A 399 -37.06 19.69 -13.37
C TYR A 399 -35.84 18.86 -12.93
N VAL A 400 -34.91 18.55 -13.85
CA VAL A 400 -33.68 17.79 -13.55
C VAL A 400 -32.72 18.62 -12.69
N SER A 401 -32.59 19.92 -12.95
CA SER A 401 -31.79 20.84 -12.14
C SER A 401 -32.32 20.96 -10.71
N ARG A 402 -33.65 20.96 -10.52
CA ARG A 402 -34.26 20.91 -9.17
C ARG A 402 -33.90 19.62 -8.43
N ILE A 403 -33.96 18.46 -9.10
CA ILE A 403 -33.53 17.17 -8.53
C ILE A 403 -32.03 17.18 -8.20
N LEU A 404 -31.16 17.61 -9.13
CA LEU A 404 -29.72 17.66 -8.93
C LEU A 404 -29.30 18.62 -7.79
N ALA A 405 -30.04 19.71 -7.57
CA ALA A 405 -29.87 20.59 -6.41
C ALA A 405 -30.29 19.90 -5.11
N HIS A 406 -31.40 19.16 -5.11
CA HIS A 406 -31.88 18.43 -3.93
C HIS A 406 -30.99 17.23 -3.57
N GLU A 407 -30.42 16.52 -4.57
CA GLU A 407 -29.41 15.49 -4.37
C GLU A 407 -28.12 16.08 -3.77
N LYS A 408 -27.63 17.20 -4.31
CA LYS A 408 -26.46 17.92 -3.75
C LYS A 408 -26.67 18.31 -2.28
N LYS A 409 -27.86 18.81 -1.90
CA LYS A 409 -28.19 19.16 -0.50
C LYS A 409 -28.23 17.95 0.46
N LYS A 410 -28.36 16.70 -0.03
CA LYS A 410 -28.40 15.49 0.80
C LYS A 410 -27.06 14.73 0.91
N MET A 411 -26.05 15.11 0.14
CA MET A 411 -24.83 14.33 -0.04
C MET A 411 -23.64 14.95 0.69
N LYS A 412 -23.24 14.34 1.82
CA LYS A 412 -22.06 14.76 2.61
C LYS A 412 -20.85 15.05 1.70
N PRO A 413 -20.11 16.15 1.90
CA PRO A 413 -18.97 16.49 1.07
C PRO A 413 -17.88 15.41 1.16
N CYS A 414 -17.38 14.94 0.02
CA CYS A 414 -16.40 13.86 -0.07
C CYS A 414 -15.52 14.03 -1.31
N ALA A 415 -14.19 14.09 -1.12
CA ALA A 415 -13.21 14.37 -2.16
C ALA A 415 -11.99 13.43 -2.15
N ILE A 416 -11.48 13.11 -3.33
CA ILE A 416 -10.15 12.49 -3.53
C ILE A 416 -9.25 13.46 -4.29
N VAL A 417 -8.01 13.63 -3.82
CA VAL A 417 -6.97 14.43 -4.48
C VAL A 417 -5.84 13.49 -4.93
N PHE A 418 -5.80 13.20 -6.22
CA PHE A 418 -4.78 12.35 -6.84
C PHE A 418 -3.49 13.13 -7.13
N VAL A 419 -2.37 12.61 -6.62
CA VAL A 419 -1.02 13.17 -6.75
C VAL A 419 -0.04 12.11 -7.26
N GLU A 420 0.90 12.50 -8.12
CA GLU A 420 1.84 11.60 -8.78
C GLU A 420 2.79 10.92 -7.78
N ARG A 421 3.27 11.68 -6.80
CA ARG A 421 4.33 11.22 -5.89
C ARG A 421 3.75 10.83 -4.54
N ARG A 422 4.11 9.62 -4.09
CA ARG A 422 3.78 9.09 -2.75
C ARG A 422 4.18 10.04 -1.62
N PHE A 423 5.25 10.83 -1.80
CA PHE A 423 5.68 11.79 -0.78
C PHE A 423 4.89 13.10 -0.82
N THR A 424 4.51 13.61 -2.00
CA THR A 424 3.55 14.72 -2.15
C THR A 424 2.27 14.46 -1.35
N ALA A 425 1.73 13.24 -1.37
CA ALA A 425 0.51 12.91 -0.62
C ALA A 425 0.66 13.15 0.89
N LYS A 426 1.83 12.81 1.45
CA LYS A 426 2.13 13.01 2.88
C LYS A 426 2.26 14.50 3.21
N VAL A 427 3.00 15.28 2.40
CA VAL A 427 3.21 16.71 2.64
C VAL A 427 1.94 17.54 2.39
N LEU A 428 1.19 17.24 1.34
CA LEU A 428 -0.06 17.95 1.03
C LEU A 428 -1.13 17.68 2.09
N CYS A 429 -1.16 16.47 2.68
CA CYS A 429 -2.00 16.19 3.84
C CYS A 429 -1.59 17.01 5.09
N LEU A 430 -0.30 17.17 5.37
CA LEU A 430 0.18 18.07 6.45
C LEU A 430 -0.26 19.52 6.20
N LEU A 431 -0.15 20.02 4.97
CA LEU A 431 -0.60 21.37 4.59
C LEU A 431 -2.12 21.53 4.79
N LEU A 432 -2.92 20.55 4.38
CA LEU A 432 -4.38 20.59 4.57
C LEU A 432 -4.80 20.47 6.04
N LYS A 433 -4.04 19.77 6.90
CA LYS A 433 -4.27 19.77 8.36
C LYS A 433 -3.98 21.14 8.97
N ALA A 434 -2.83 21.75 8.63
CA ALA A 434 -2.50 23.11 9.07
C ALA A 434 -3.52 24.15 8.56
N LEU A 435 -4.07 23.98 7.35
CA LEU A 435 -5.16 24.82 6.84
C LEU A 435 -6.44 24.66 7.64
N LYS A 436 -6.83 23.43 8.01
CA LYS A 436 -8.00 23.17 8.86
C LYS A 436 -7.87 23.88 10.21
N GLU A 437 -6.70 23.75 10.84
CA GLU A 437 -6.41 24.32 12.17
C GLU A 437 -6.31 25.85 12.13
N ALA A 438 -5.88 26.45 11.01
CA ALA A 438 -5.66 27.90 10.89
C ALA A 438 -6.83 28.67 10.25
N ASP A 439 -7.69 28.04 9.45
CA ASP A 439 -8.71 28.73 8.66
C ASP A 439 -10.11 28.12 8.86
N SER A 440 -10.99 28.88 9.50
CA SER A 440 -12.41 28.53 9.68
C SER A 440 -13.20 28.42 8.36
N ASP A 441 -12.65 28.86 7.22
CA ASP A 441 -13.17 28.52 5.89
C ASP A 441 -12.89 27.08 5.45
N PHE A 442 -12.15 26.29 6.24
CA PHE A 442 -11.80 24.90 5.94
C PHE A 442 -11.99 23.92 7.11
N ASP A 443 -12.55 24.33 8.26
CA ASP A 443 -12.75 23.43 9.43
C ASP A 443 -13.60 22.17 9.12
N TYR A 444 -14.49 22.23 8.13
CA TYR A 444 -15.28 21.06 7.70
C TYR A 444 -14.46 20.01 6.93
N ILE A 445 -13.20 20.27 6.55
CA ILE A 445 -12.33 19.25 5.93
C ILE A 445 -11.57 18.45 7.00
N ASN A 446 -11.65 17.13 6.90
CA ASN A 446 -10.86 16.17 7.66
C ASN A 446 -9.94 15.44 6.66
N PRO A 447 -8.74 15.96 6.39
CA PRO A 447 -7.80 15.40 5.43
C PRO A 447 -7.00 14.22 6.00
N ASP A 448 -6.83 13.19 5.18
CA ASP A 448 -5.94 12.05 5.43
C ASP A 448 -5.25 11.61 4.13
N PHE A 449 -4.27 10.72 4.18
CA PHE A 449 -3.56 10.24 2.99
C PHE A 449 -3.53 8.71 2.86
N ILE A 450 -3.43 8.23 1.60
CA ILE A 450 -3.12 6.83 1.27
C ILE A 450 -2.05 6.77 0.19
N VAL A 451 -1.05 5.93 0.41
CA VAL A 451 0.09 5.78 -0.51
C VAL A 451 0.44 4.32 -0.76
N GLY A 452 0.93 4.03 -1.95
CA GLY A 452 1.51 2.71 -2.23
C GLY A 452 2.76 2.43 -1.40
N PHE A 453 2.83 1.23 -0.84
CA PHE A 453 4.06 0.63 -0.33
C PHE A 453 4.49 -0.51 -1.27
N ASN A 454 5.80 -0.74 -1.40
CA ASN A 454 6.33 -1.91 -2.11
C ASN A 454 6.84 -2.88 -1.05
N ASN A 455 6.03 -3.87 -0.65
CA ASN A 455 6.54 -4.94 0.19
C ASN A 455 7.56 -5.75 -0.62
N ASN A 456 8.76 -5.94 -0.07
CA ASN A 456 9.71 -6.95 -0.52
C ASN A 456 9.92 -7.95 0.63
N PRO A 457 9.34 -9.16 0.57
CA PRO A 457 9.40 -10.14 1.65
C PRO A 457 10.82 -10.40 2.18
N PHE A 458 11.82 -10.34 1.30
CA PHE A 458 13.22 -10.63 1.63
C PHE A 458 13.94 -9.47 2.35
N ASN A 459 13.42 -8.24 2.30
CA ASN A 459 14.08 -7.02 2.81
C ASN A 459 13.26 -6.27 3.88
N ASP A 460 12.00 -6.64 4.13
CA ASP A 460 11.09 -5.75 4.84
C ASP A 460 11.25 -5.75 6.37
N THR A 461 11.58 -4.58 6.89
CA THR A 461 11.35 -4.24 8.30
C THR A 461 9.85 -4.15 8.58
N ARG A 462 9.45 -4.23 9.87
CA ARG A 462 8.05 -4.11 10.36
C ARG A 462 7.25 -2.88 9.88
N GLU A 463 7.90 -1.95 9.19
CA GLU A 463 7.34 -0.72 8.63
C GLU A 463 6.31 -0.97 7.51
N GLY A 464 6.54 -1.92 6.58
CA GLY A 464 5.58 -2.22 5.49
C GLY A 464 4.24 -2.74 6.02
N ALA A 465 4.27 -3.60 7.03
CA ALA A 465 3.08 -4.08 7.74
C ALA A 465 2.34 -2.95 8.50
N LEU A 466 3.06 -1.93 8.99
CA LEU A 466 2.46 -0.75 9.62
C LEU A 466 1.83 0.20 8.58
N GLU A 467 2.50 0.48 7.46
CA GLU A 467 1.88 1.26 6.37
C GLU A 467 0.63 0.56 5.80
N LYS A 468 0.62 -0.79 5.77
CA LYS A 468 -0.58 -1.58 5.45
C LYS A 468 -1.69 -1.49 6.52
N LYS A 469 -1.36 -1.49 7.83
CA LYS A 469 -2.35 -1.20 8.91
C LYS A 469 -2.94 0.21 8.71
N TRP A 470 -2.09 1.23 8.55
CA TRP A 470 -2.50 2.63 8.42
C TRP A 470 -3.36 2.90 7.18
N ASN A 471 -2.98 2.42 5.99
CA ASN A 471 -3.80 2.59 4.78
C ASN A 471 -5.21 1.98 4.96
N ARG A 472 -5.32 0.79 5.58
CA ARG A 472 -6.60 0.12 5.85
C ARG A 472 -7.41 0.83 6.93
N ASP A 473 -6.76 1.38 7.96
CA ASP A 473 -7.42 2.16 9.01
C ASP A 473 -7.91 3.51 8.46
N CYS A 474 -7.15 4.15 7.55
CA CYS A 474 -7.54 5.34 6.78
C CYS A 474 -8.75 5.06 5.87
N MET A 475 -8.75 3.97 5.08
CA MET A 475 -9.94 3.57 4.31
C MET A 475 -11.16 3.37 5.21
N ARG A 476 -11.01 2.80 6.41
CA ARG A 476 -12.11 2.67 7.37
C ARG A 476 -12.58 4.00 7.97
N ARG A 477 -11.73 5.03 8.09
CA ARG A 477 -12.15 6.40 8.43
C ARG A 477 -12.92 7.05 7.27
N PHE A 478 -12.42 6.91 6.05
CA PHE A 478 -13.03 7.47 4.84
C PHE A 478 -14.43 6.89 4.57
N LEU A 479 -14.57 5.56 4.55
CA LEU A 479 -15.86 4.87 4.39
C LEU A 479 -16.89 5.15 5.51
N ARG A 480 -16.46 5.75 6.63
CA ARG A 480 -17.33 6.19 7.74
C ARG A 480 -17.63 7.69 7.70
N GLY A 481 -17.10 8.43 6.71
CA GLY A 481 -17.18 9.89 6.64
C GLY A 481 -16.41 10.63 7.74
N GLN A 482 -15.47 9.96 8.42
CA GLN A 482 -14.61 10.58 9.43
C GLN A 482 -13.45 11.35 8.77
N THR A 483 -12.92 10.78 7.67
CA THR A 483 -12.10 11.48 6.69
C THR A 483 -13.00 11.84 5.52
N ASN A 484 -12.92 13.08 5.00
CA ASN A 484 -13.68 13.49 3.81
C ASN A 484 -12.82 14.08 2.68
N VAL A 485 -11.55 14.38 2.92
CA VAL A 485 -10.57 14.69 1.88
C VAL A 485 -9.46 13.64 1.93
N LEU A 486 -9.29 12.87 0.85
CA LEU A 486 -8.32 11.78 0.78
C LEU A 486 -7.25 12.08 -0.26
N VAL A 487 -6.04 12.38 0.20
CA VAL A 487 -4.89 12.65 -0.68
C VAL A 487 -4.21 11.31 -1.05
N ALA A 488 -4.23 10.96 -2.33
CA ALA A 488 -3.90 9.63 -2.78
C ALA A 488 -2.87 9.61 -3.91
N SER A 489 -1.95 8.66 -3.86
CA SER A 489 -1.23 8.22 -5.08
C SER A 489 -2.11 7.29 -5.93
N ASP A 490 -1.65 6.98 -7.15
CA ASP A 490 -2.26 6.10 -8.17
C ASP A 490 -2.89 4.78 -7.63
N VAL A 491 -2.48 4.32 -6.45
CA VAL A 491 -3.02 3.15 -5.72
C VAL A 491 -4.53 3.21 -5.42
N LEU A 492 -5.18 4.38 -5.44
CA LEU A 492 -6.65 4.48 -5.36
C LEU A 492 -7.36 4.62 -6.72
N GLU A 493 -6.62 4.61 -7.84
CA GLU A 493 -7.22 4.60 -9.19
C GLU A 493 -7.81 3.22 -9.50
N GLU A 494 -7.18 2.14 -9.02
CA GLU A 494 -7.52 0.73 -9.28
C GLU A 494 -7.77 -0.07 -7.99
N GLY A 495 -8.35 -1.26 -8.11
CA GLY A 495 -8.14 -2.37 -7.16
C GLY A 495 -8.63 -2.23 -5.72
N ILE A 496 -9.32 -1.15 -5.37
CA ILE A 496 -9.98 -0.93 -4.07
C ILE A 496 -11.36 -0.33 -4.36
N ASP A 497 -12.42 -0.82 -3.72
CA ASP A 497 -13.72 -0.15 -3.78
C ASP A 497 -13.79 1.05 -2.82
N ILE A 498 -14.38 2.14 -3.30
CA ILE A 498 -14.35 3.45 -2.64
C ILE A 498 -15.75 4.05 -2.68
N GLN A 499 -16.13 4.73 -1.60
CA GLN A 499 -17.37 5.50 -1.48
C GLN A 499 -17.58 6.45 -2.67
N LYS A 500 -18.84 6.70 -3.03
CA LYS A 500 -19.20 7.66 -4.09
C LYS A 500 -18.71 9.06 -3.70
N CYS A 501 -17.66 9.53 -4.37
CA CYS A 501 -17.07 10.85 -4.12
C CYS A 501 -17.77 11.93 -4.96
N ASN A 502 -18.00 13.09 -4.35
CA ASN A 502 -18.60 14.27 -4.97
C ASN A 502 -17.57 14.99 -5.86
N LEU A 503 -16.29 14.90 -5.49
CA LEU A 503 -15.17 15.57 -6.14
C LEU A 503 -13.99 14.61 -6.33
N VAL A 504 -13.39 14.62 -7.52
CA VAL A 504 -12.08 14.00 -7.76
C VAL A 504 -11.19 15.04 -8.42
N VAL A 505 -10.08 15.38 -7.76
CA VAL A 505 -9.09 16.35 -8.26
C VAL A 505 -7.82 15.62 -8.68
N LYS A 506 -7.46 15.71 -9.96
CA LYS A 506 -6.11 15.42 -10.45
C LYS A 506 -5.26 16.66 -10.22
N PHE A 507 -4.56 16.68 -9.07
CA PHE A 507 -3.58 17.71 -8.73
C PHE A 507 -2.32 17.58 -9.58
N ASP A 508 -1.97 16.36 -9.98
CA ASP A 508 -1.01 16.08 -11.04
C ASP A 508 -1.72 15.53 -12.29
N VAL A 509 -1.28 15.96 -13.47
CA VAL A 509 -1.93 15.70 -14.76
C VAL A 509 -1.87 14.19 -15.11
N PRO A 510 -2.97 13.56 -15.59
CA PRO A 510 -2.97 12.14 -15.95
C PRO A 510 -1.84 11.74 -16.91
N ARG A 511 -1.03 10.77 -16.48
CA ARG A 511 0.15 10.29 -17.21
C ARG A 511 -0.23 9.52 -18.48
N ASN A 512 -1.18 8.60 -18.35
CA ASN A 512 -1.72 7.79 -19.43
C ASN A 512 -3.26 7.82 -19.48
N TYR A 513 -3.82 7.39 -20.61
CA TYR A 513 -5.27 7.25 -20.82
C TYR A 513 -5.94 6.39 -19.73
N ARG A 514 -5.30 5.27 -19.37
CA ARG A 514 -5.70 4.37 -18.27
C ARG A 514 -5.95 5.12 -16.95
N SER A 515 -4.98 5.90 -16.48
CA SER A 515 -5.08 6.74 -15.27
C SER A 515 -6.15 7.83 -15.36
N TYR A 516 -6.44 8.35 -16.56
CA TYR A 516 -7.54 9.29 -16.80
C TYR A 516 -8.91 8.60 -16.63
N ILE A 517 -9.18 7.50 -17.34
CA ILE A 517 -10.45 6.75 -17.26
C ILE A 517 -10.72 6.23 -15.85
N GLN A 518 -9.71 5.64 -15.19
CA GLN A 518 -9.90 4.99 -13.90
C GLN A 518 -10.17 5.99 -12.77
N SER A 519 -9.49 7.13 -12.77
CA SER A 519 -9.74 8.21 -11.80
C SER A 519 -11.05 8.97 -12.07
N LYS A 520 -11.42 9.19 -13.34
CA LYS A 520 -12.77 9.63 -13.77
C LYS A 520 -13.84 8.70 -13.18
N GLY A 521 -13.63 7.38 -13.26
CA GLY A 521 -14.46 6.33 -12.65
C GLY A 521 -14.50 6.27 -11.11
N ARG A 522 -13.83 7.21 -10.40
CA ARG A 522 -13.98 7.39 -8.93
C ARG A 522 -14.97 8.50 -8.56
N ALA A 523 -15.29 9.40 -9.48
CA ALA A 523 -16.34 10.40 -9.33
C ALA A 523 -17.71 9.75 -9.63
N ARG A 524 -18.20 8.98 -8.65
CA ARG A 524 -19.33 8.04 -8.81
C ARG A 524 -20.71 8.63 -8.45
N HIS A 525 -20.96 9.90 -8.78
CA HIS A 525 -22.27 10.52 -8.63
C HIS A 525 -22.67 11.34 -9.86
N ARG A 526 -23.97 11.39 -10.20
CA ARG A 526 -24.46 12.14 -11.37
C ARG A 526 -24.16 13.65 -11.30
N SER A 527 -24.02 14.18 -10.08
CA SER A 527 -23.64 15.57 -9.80
C SER A 527 -22.16 15.77 -9.44
N SER A 528 -21.33 14.73 -9.56
CA SER A 528 -19.90 14.80 -9.17
C SER A 528 -19.03 15.49 -10.22
N GLN A 529 -17.91 16.07 -9.76
CA GLN A 529 -16.98 16.83 -10.60
C GLN A 529 -15.62 16.13 -10.68
N TYR A 530 -15.08 16.03 -11.90
CA TYR A 530 -13.73 15.54 -12.15
C TYR A 530 -12.87 16.71 -12.65
N ILE A 531 -11.90 17.13 -11.84
CA ILE A 531 -11.16 18.37 -12.03
C ILE A 531 -9.69 18.07 -12.29
N MET A 532 -9.17 18.48 -13.45
CA MET A 532 -7.77 18.35 -13.83
C MET A 532 -7.05 19.68 -13.68
N MET A 533 -6.05 19.73 -12.80
CA MET A 533 -5.22 20.91 -12.57
C MET A 533 -4.04 20.90 -13.54
N VAL A 534 -3.89 21.98 -14.30
CA VAL A 534 -2.93 22.08 -15.42
C VAL A 534 -2.13 23.38 -15.29
N PRO A 535 -0.80 23.35 -15.47
CA PRO A 535 -0.01 24.58 -15.51
C PRO A 535 -0.36 25.44 -16.73
N CYS A 536 -0.42 26.76 -16.54
CA CYS A 536 -0.60 27.74 -17.60
C CYS A 536 0.71 27.96 -18.38
N ILE A 537 1.14 26.97 -19.14
CA ILE A 537 2.36 26.99 -19.95
C ILE A 537 2.18 27.85 -21.20
N THR A 538 3.08 28.81 -21.43
CA THR A 538 3.21 29.58 -22.68
C THR A 538 4.09 28.89 -23.73
N THR A 539 5.03 28.02 -23.32
CA THR A 539 6.02 27.36 -24.19
C THR A 539 5.93 25.83 -24.12
N GLY A 540 5.17 25.23 -25.03
CA GLY A 540 5.08 23.77 -25.18
C GLY A 540 3.76 23.31 -25.79
N VAL A 541 3.58 21.99 -25.95
CA VAL A 541 2.30 21.41 -26.39
C VAL A 541 1.27 21.55 -25.25
N PRO A 542 0.14 22.24 -25.44
CA PRO A 542 -0.87 22.37 -24.38
C PRO A 542 -1.44 21.01 -24.00
N PHE A 543 -1.71 20.79 -22.71
CA PHE A 543 -2.40 19.57 -22.25
C PHE A 543 -3.75 19.34 -22.98
N ASN A 544 -4.39 20.42 -23.45
CA ASN A 544 -5.61 20.35 -24.25
C ASN A 544 -5.46 19.43 -25.48
N THR A 545 -4.29 19.39 -26.13
CA THR A 545 -4.02 18.46 -27.24
C THR A 545 -4.00 17.01 -26.77
N LYS A 546 -3.36 16.73 -25.63
CA LYS A 546 -3.32 15.40 -25.01
C LYS A 546 -4.70 14.94 -24.52
N TYR A 547 -5.49 15.87 -23.99
CA TYR A 547 -6.88 15.65 -23.55
C TYR A 547 -7.83 15.40 -24.72
N ASN A 548 -7.67 16.12 -25.83
CA ASN A 548 -8.39 15.86 -27.07
C ASN A 548 -8.04 14.48 -27.64
N ILE A 549 -6.76 14.06 -27.57
CA ILE A 549 -6.36 12.68 -27.91
C ILE A 549 -7.07 11.67 -27.00
N TYR A 550 -7.14 11.90 -25.68
CA TYR A 550 -7.87 11.01 -24.77
C TYR A 550 -9.35 10.87 -25.14
N ARG A 551 -10.05 11.98 -25.43
CA ARG A 551 -11.44 11.94 -25.90
C ARG A 551 -11.58 11.25 -27.26
N ALA A 552 -10.65 11.47 -28.19
CA ALA A 552 -10.65 10.80 -29.49
C ALA A 552 -10.44 9.29 -29.37
N THR A 553 -9.56 8.84 -28.46
CA THR A 553 -9.35 7.43 -28.12
C THR A 553 -10.58 6.82 -27.41
N GLU A 554 -11.23 7.57 -26.51
CA GLU A 554 -12.48 7.17 -25.83
C GLU A 554 -13.62 6.97 -26.84
N ASN A 555 -13.79 7.89 -27.79
CA ASN A 555 -14.76 7.77 -28.88
C ASN A 555 -14.41 6.62 -29.86
N ALA A 556 -13.13 6.47 -30.22
CA ALA A 556 -12.69 5.41 -31.13
C ALA A 556 -12.97 4.01 -30.56
N MET A 557 -12.80 3.80 -29.25
CA MET A 557 -13.22 2.56 -28.58
C MET A 557 -14.73 2.31 -28.71
N GLN A 558 -15.56 3.34 -28.47
CA GLN A 558 -17.02 3.18 -28.51
C GLN A 558 -17.48 2.82 -29.93
N THR A 559 -17.03 3.54 -30.96
CA THR A 559 -17.36 3.26 -32.36
C THR A 559 -16.86 1.89 -32.82
N LEU A 560 -15.72 1.41 -32.31
CA LEU A 560 -15.13 0.12 -32.66
C LEU A 560 -15.87 -1.08 -32.07
N LEU A 561 -16.50 -0.92 -30.90
CA LEU A 561 -17.13 -2.02 -30.16
C LEU A 561 -18.65 -2.15 -30.41
N ILE A 562 -19.32 -1.07 -30.81
CA ILE A 562 -20.75 -1.09 -31.18
C ILE A 562 -20.92 -1.97 -32.44
N GLY A 563 -21.82 -2.97 -32.38
CA GLY A 563 -22.10 -3.89 -33.47
C GLY A 563 -21.01 -4.95 -33.75
N ARG A 564 -19.89 -4.98 -33.01
CA ARG A 564 -18.82 -5.98 -33.17
C ARG A 564 -19.06 -7.30 -32.41
N THR A 565 -20.18 -7.41 -31.69
CA THR A 565 -20.44 -8.48 -30.71
C THR A 565 -21.09 -9.73 -31.34
N GLU A 566 -21.78 -9.57 -32.49
CA GLU A 566 -22.49 -10.65 -33.18
C GLU A 566 -21.90 -10.87 -34.58
N GLY A 567 -21.09 -11.94 -34.77
CA GLY A 567 -20.68 -12.42 -36.10
C GLY A 567 -19.18 -12.56 -36.41
N CYS A 568 -18.26 -12.25 -35.48
CA CYS A 568 -16.82 -12.47 -35.69
C CYS A 568 -16.37 -13.85 -35.16
N GLN A 569 -15.50 -14.52 -35.94
CA GLN A 569 -14.82 -15.75 -35.53
C GLN A 569 -13.72 -15.49 -34.48
N GLU A 570 -13.27 -16.53 -33.79
CA GLU A 570 -12.15 -16.50 -32.83
C GLU A 570 -10.85 -16.06 -33.52
N PRO A 571 -9.88 -15.45 -32.80
CA PRO A 571 -8.59 -15.05 -33.38
C PRO A 571 -7.83 -16.25 -33.96
N ASP A 572 -7.13 -16.06 -35.08
CA ASP A 572 -6.49 -17.17 -35.79
C ASP A 572 -5.30 -17.75 -35.00
N ASN A 573 -5.15 -19.08 -35.08
CA ASN A 573 -4.07 -19.82 -34.44
C ASN A 573 -2.68 -19.34 -34.87
N LEU A 574 -2.54 -18.81 -36.09
CA LEU A 574 -1.29 -18.24 -36.59
C LEU A 574 -0.95 -16.88 -35.96
N GLU A 575 -1.97 -16.02 -35.72
CA GLU A 575 -1.80 -14.76 -34.98
C GLU A 575 -1.48 -15.02 -33.51
N ILE A 576 -2.19 -15.96 -32.89
CA ILE A 576 -1.94 -16.44 -31.51
C ILE A 576 -0.49 -16.94 -31.38
N ALA A 577 -0.04 -17.82 -32.28
CA ALA A 577 1.32 -18.35 -32.26
C ALA A 577 2.38 -17.25 -32.34
N THR A 578 2.16 -16.26 -33.23
CA THR A 578 3.13 -15.20 -33.52
C THR A 578 3.19 -14.11 -32.43
N GLU A 579 2.06 -13.73 -31.83
CA GLU A 579 2.04 -12.69 -30.79
C GLU A 579 2.27 -13.22 -29.38
N GLN A 580 1.88 -14.45 -29.06
CA GLN A 580 1.80 -14.92 -27.68
C GLN A 580 3.03 -15.69 -27.20
N TYR A 581 3.65 -16.52 -28.04
CA TYR A 581 4.69 -17.48 -27.63
C TYR A 581 6.10 -17.06 -28.08
N ASP A 582 7.02 -16.93 -27.11
CA ASP A 582 8.39 -16.45 -27.34
C ASP A 582 9.36 -17.64 -27.41
N HIS A 583 9.50 -18.23 -28.59
CA HIS A 583 10.31 -19.44 -28.82
C HIS A 583 11.84 -19.26 -28.68
N LEU A 584 12.32 -18.12 -28.15
CA LEU A 584 13.75 -17.81 -27.98
C LEU A 584 14.56 -18.83 -27.14
N ALA A 585 13.91 -19.58 -26.25
CA ALA A 585 14.45 -20.80 -25.65
C ALA A 585 13.31 -21.67 -25.10
N PRO A 586 13.38 -23.01 -25.21
CA PRO A 586 12.37 -23.89 -24.62
C PRO A 586 12.37 -23.80 -23.08
N PRO A 587 11.20 -23.98 -22.42
CA PRO A 587 11.14 -24.08 -20.97
C PRO A 587 11.80 -25.37 -20.48
N PHE A 588 12.37 -25.34 -19.27
CA PHE A 588 12.81 -26.56 -18.60
C PHE A 588 11.61 -27.27 -17.97
N LEU A 589 11.45 -28.56 -18.26
CA LEU A 589 10.35 -29.41 -17.83
C LEU A 589 10.86 -30.51 -16.87
N THR A 590 10.13 -30.76 -15.79
CA THR A 590 10.28 -31.93 -14.90
C THR A 590 9.11 -32.90 -15.12
N SER A 591 8.94 -33.92 -14.27
CA SER A 591 7.77 -34.80 -14.33
C SER A 591 6.43 -34.07 -14.10
N CYS A 592 6.45 -32.97 -13.34
CA CYS A 592 5.24 -32.28 -12.86
C CYS A 592 5.25 -30.76 -13.08
N SER A 593 6.40 -30.13 -13.37
CA SER A 593 6.57 -28.68 -13.19
C SER A 593 7.49 -28.07 -14.25
N LYS A 594 7.52 -26.74 -14.39
CA LYS A 594 8.39 -26.09 -15.39
C LYS A 594 8.93 -24.72 -15.03
N VAL A 595 10.13 -24.42 -15.51
CA VAL A 595 10.79 -23.10 -15.42
C VAL A 595 10.85 -22.47 -16.81
N THR A 596 10.43 -21.20 -16.92
CA THR A 596 10.58 -20.40 -18.14
C THR A 596 11.73 -19.39 -17.97
N LEU A 597 12.16 -18.76 -19.07
CA LEU A 597 13.06 -17.59 -19.00
C LEU A 597 12.51 -16.48 -18.08
N ALA A 598 11.19 -16.36 -17.89
CA ALA A 598 10.60 -15.37 -17.00
C ALA A 598 10.69 -15.77 -15.51
N SER A 599 10.40 -17.04 -15.16
CA SER A 599 10.35 -17.50 -13.76
C SER A 599 11.71 -17.90 -13.16
N ALA A 600 12.74 -18.15 -13.98
CA ALA A 600 14.06 -18.58 -13.51
C ALA A 600 14.76 -17.60 -12.54
N ILE A 601 14.67 -16.28 -12.79
CA ILE A 601 15.33 -15.28 -11.91
C ILE A 601 14.68 -15.22 -10.52
N PRO A 602 13.34 -15.14 -10.38
CA PRO A 602 12.66 -15.34 -9.10
C PRO A 602 13.10 -16.59 -8.34
N LEU A 603 13.14 -17.75 -9.02
CA LEU A 603 13.48 -19.04 -8.39
C LEU A 603 14.89 -19.05 -7.79
N ILE A 604 15.91 -18.50 -8.47
CA ILE A 604 17.26 -18.39 -7.92
C ILE A 604 17.30 -17.48 -6.70
N ASN A 605 16.59 -16.34 -6.73
CA ASN A 605 16.58 -15.44 -5.57
C ASN A 605 15.92 -16.10 -4.36
N TRP A 606 14.87 -16.91 -4.58
CA TRP A 606 14.24 -17.70 -3.53
C TRP A 606 15.19 -18.78 -2.99
N TYR A 607 15.83 -19.57 -3.87
CA TYR A 607 16.87 -20.53 -3.48
C TYR A 607 17.96 -19.88 -2.62
N CYS A 608 18.52 -18.75 -3.06
CA CYS A 608 19.52 -18.00 -2.28
C CYS A 608 19.01 -17.53 -0.92
N SER A 609 17.71 -17.21 -0.78
CA SER A 609 17.12 -16.82 0.50
C SER A 609 16.87 -17.99 1.47
N MET A 610 16.78 -19.23 0.95
CA MET A 610 16.65 -20.46 1.74
C MET A 610 18.01 -21.04 2.16
N LEU A 611 19.13 -20.56 1.59
CA LEU A 611 20.47 -20.93 2.04
C LEU A 611 20.69 -20.49 3.49
N PRO A 612 21.44 -21.27 4.32
CA PRO A 612 21.70 -20.93 5.71
C PRO A 612 22.40 -19.56 5.85
N GLN A 613 21.71 -18.59 6.45
CA GLN A 613 22.16 -17.21 6.64
C GLN A 613 21.79 -16.68 8.03
N ASP A 614 22.51 -15.65 8.50
CA ASP A 614 22.17 -14.95 9.73
C ASP A 614 21.06 -13.89 9.51
N LYS A 615 20.78 -13.05 10.52
CA LYS A 615 19.68 -12.07 10.48
C LYS A 615 20.01 -10.73 9.84
N PHE A 616 21.26 -10.51 9.46
CA PHE A 616 21.80 -9.25 8.99
C PHE A 616 22.45 -9.40 7.60
N THR A 617 23.02 -10.56 7.30
CA THR A 617 23.48 -10.93 5.95
C THR A 617 22.30 -11.29 5.04
N GLN A 618 22.30 -10.79 3.81
CA GLN A 618 21.39 -11.23 2.75
C GLN A 618 22.20 -11.97 1.67
N LEU A 619 21.99 -13.27 1.50
CA LEU A 619 22.64 -14.05 0.45
C LEU A 619 21.97 -13.77 -0.91
N ALA A 620 22.75 -13.28 -1.88
CA ALA A 620 22.27 -12.91 -3.20
C ALA A 620 23.25 -13.35 -4.31
N PRO A 621 22.77 -13.75 -5.50
CA PRO A 621 23.62 -14.16 -6.61
C PRO A 621 24.39 -12.97 -7.21
N LEU A 622 25.66 -13.19 -7.56
CA LEU A 622 26.49 -12.25 -8.31
C LEU A 622 26.33 -12.50 -9.82
N TRP A 623 26.39 -11.44 -10.62
CA TRP A 623 26.13 -11.50 -12.07
C TRP A 623 27.19 -10.72 -12.82
N TYR A 624 27.83 -11.32 -13.83
CA TYR A 624 28.90 -10.70 -14.60
C TYR A 624 28.50 -10.60 -16.08
N LEU A 625 28.66 -9.42 -16.68
CA LEU A 625 28.34 -9.17 -18.09
C LEU A 625 29.60 -9.32 -18.96
N GLY A 626 29.56 -10.25 -19.92
CA GLY A 626 30.54 -10.41 -20.99
C GLY A 626 30.00 -9.94 -22.35
N LYS A 627 30.91 -9.75 -23.30
CA LYS A 627 30.57 -9.54 -24.72
C LYS A 627 30.33 -10.90 -25.40
N GLY A 628 29.35 -10.98 -26.31
CA GLY A 628 29.17 -12.15 -27.17
C GLY A 628 30.29 -12.27 -28.22
N LYS A 629 30.31 -13.40 -28.95
CA LYS A 629 31.21 -13.58 -30.11
C LYS A 629 30.82 -12.68 -31.30
N GLU A 630 29.56 -12.26 -31.36
CA GLU A 630 29.03 -11.37 -32.40
C GLU A 630 28.89 -9.94 -31.86
N LYS A 631 28.98 -8.94 -32.74
CA LYS A 631 28.97 -7.51 -32.36
C LYS A 631 27.72 -7.05 -31.60
N CYS A 632 26.60 -7.79 -31.68
CA CYS A 632 25.31 -7.40 -31.09
C CYS A 632 24.85 -8.28 -29.91
N THR A 633 25.48 -9.43 -29.65
CA THR A 633 25.04 -10.36 -28.59
C THR A 633 25.77 -10.14 -27.26
N ARG A 634 25.10 -10.53 -26.17
CA ARG A 634 25.56 -10.34 -24.79
C ARG A 634 25.48 -11.66 -24.05
N ILE A 635 26.52 -11.97 -23.28
CA ILE A 635 26.58 -13.17 -22.42
C ILE A 635 26.56 -12.68 -20.98
N VAL A 636 25.83 -13.37 -20.10
CA VAL A 636 25.89 -13.13 -18.65
C VAL A 636 26.33 -14.42 -17.97
N PHE A 637 27.17 -14.26 -16.96
CA PHE A 637 27.61 -15.31 -16.07
C PHE A 637 26.99 -15.08 -14.68
N LEU A 638 26.73 -16.16 -13.94
CA LEU A 638 26.19 -16.13 -12.59
C LEU A 638 27.09 -16.93 -11.64
N GLN A 639 27.27 -16.39 -10.43
CA GLN A 639 27.94 -17.05 -9.33
C GLN A 639 27.01 -17.00 -8.11
N LEU A 640 26.77 -18.16 -7.49
CA LEU A 640 25.96 -18.27 -6.28
C LEU A 640 26.77 -17.94 -5.01
N PRO A 641 26.11 -17.62 -3.88
CA PRO A 641 26.77 -17.47 -2.58
C PRO A 641 27.51 -18.75 -2.17
N MET A 642 28.60 -18.62 -1.40
CA MET A 642 29.48 -19.74 -1.00
C MET A 642 28.76 -20.89 -0.26
N ASN A 643 27.58 -20.62 0.30
CA ASN A 643 26.71 -21.57 1.01
C ASN A 643 26.00 -22.56 0.05
N SER A 644 25.95 -22.22 -1.25
CA SER A 644 25.51 -23.10 -2.34
C SER A 644 26.56 -24.18 -2.63
N PRO A 645 26.16 -25.43 -2.95
CA PRO A 645 27.10 -26.45 -3.42
C PRO A 645 27.50 -26.20 -4.89
N LEU A 646 26.66 -25.53 -5.67
CA LEU A 646 26.95 -25.08 -7.03
C LEU A 646 27.88 -23.85 -6.96
N ARG A 647 29.18 -24.12 -6.85
CA ARG A 647 30.28 -23.14 -6.76
C ARG A 647 30.82 -22.67 -8.10
N GLU A 648 30.56 -23.41 -9.17
CA GLU A 648 31.02 -23.03 -10.52
C GLU A 648 30.33 -21.77 -11.05
N LEU A 649 31.03 -21.07 -11.94
CA LEU A 649 30.48 -19.93 -12.67
C LEU A 649 29.58 -20.43 -13.80
N VAL A 650 28.26 -20.28 -13.66
CA VAL A 650 27.31 -20.66 -14.72
C VAL A 650 27.34 -19.62 -15.83
N GLN A 651 27.47 -20.04 -17.09
CA GLN A 651 27.38 -19.20 -18.27
C GLN A 651 26.00 -19.39 -18.95
N GLY A 652 25.34 -18.30 -19.35
CA GLY A 652 24.14 -18.34 -20.19
C GLY A 652 24.43 -18.22 -21.69
N ASN A 653 23.40 -18.47 -22.50
CA ASN A 653 23.47 -18.32 -23.95
C ASN A 653 23.62 -16.85 -24.36
N ALA A 654 24.15 -16.63 -25.56
CA ALA A 654 24.38 -15.29 -26.11
C ALA A 654 23.05 -14.71 -26.62
N MET A 655 22.51 -13.70 -25.92
CA MET A 655 21.20 -13.12 -26.23
C MET A 655 21.32 -11.66 -26.71
N PRO A 656 20.35 -11.13 -27.49
CA PRO A 656 20.40 -9.74 -27.97
C PRO A 656 20.37 -8.70 -26.84
N THR A 657 19.58 -8.92 -25.78
CA THR A 657 19.42 -7.94 -24.69
C THR A 657 20.07 -8.39 -23.38
N LYS A 658 20.54 -7.43 -22.58
CA LYS A 658 21.06 -7.67 -21.21
C LYS A 658 20.02 -8.35 -20.30
N LYS A 659 18.72 -8.12 -20.54
CA LYS A 659 17.60 -8.75 -19.82
C LYS A 659 17.49 -10.24 -20.18
N LEU A 660 17.48 -10.56 -21.48
CA LEU A 660 17.40 -11.94 -21.96
C LEU A 660 18.64 -12.75 -21.59
N ALA A 661 19.84 -12.18 -21.69
CA ALA A 661 21.07 -12.85 -21.28
C ALA A 661 21.07 -13.19 -19.78
N LYS A 662 20.57 -12.26 -18.93
CA LYS A 662 20.37 -12.49 -17.49
C LYS A 662 19.33 -13.59 -17.21
N ARG A 663 18.33 -13.78 -18.08
CA ARG A 663 17.32 -14.84 -17.98
C ARG A 663 17.86 -16.20 -18.42
N SER A 664 18.63 -16.26 -19.51
CA SER A 664 19.20 -17.52 -20.01
C SER A 664 20.16 -18.14 -18.99
N VAL A 665 21.10 -17.37 -18.42
CA VAL A 665 21.99 -17.90 -17.37
C VAL A 665 21.22 -18.34 -16.12
N ALA A 666 20.09 -17.69 -15.82
CA ALA A 666 19.24 -18.11 -14.71
C ALA A 666 18.55 -19.45 -14.99
N LEU A 667 18.04 -19.67 -16.21
CA LEU A 667 17.43 -20.95 -16.59
C LEU A 667 18.47 -22.09 -16.52
N GLU A 668 19.67 -21.89 -17.07
CA GLU A 668 20.79 -22.85 -16.96
C GLU A 668 21.17 -23.13 -15.50
N THR A 669 21.17 -22.10 -14.64
CA THR A 669 21.44 -22.28 -13.20
C THR A 669 20.35 -23.12 -12.53
N CYS A 670 19.07 -22.93 -12.87
CA CYS A 670 17.98 -23.76 -12.36
C CYS A 670 18.12 -25.22 -12.81
N ILE A 671 18.46 -25.46 -14.09
CA ILE A 671 18.73 -26.80 -14.63
C ILE A 671 19.88 -27.49 -13.87
N LYS A 672 20.95 -26.74 -13.55
CA LYS A 672 22.08 -27.25 -12.77
C LYS A 672 21.71 -27.55 -11.31
N LEU A 673 21.02 -26.65 -10.62
CA LEU A 673 20.56 -26.87 -9.24
C LEU A 673 19.60 -28.08 -9.13
N TYR A 674 18.74 -28.27 -10.13
CA TYR A 674 17.88 -29.46 -10.25
C TYR A 674 18.70 -30.75 -10.41
N LYS A 675 19.67 -30.77 -11.33
CA LYS A 675 20.56 -31.93 -11.55
C LYS A 675 21.44 -32.25 -10.32
N MET A 676 21.66 -31.28 -9.43
CA MET A 676 22.34 -31.48 -8.13
C MET A 676 21.38 -31.86 -6.99
N GLY A 677 20.08 -31.97 -7.23
CA GLY A 677 19.07 -32.31 -6.21
C GLY A 677 18.71 -31.19 -5.23
N GLU A 678 19.25 -29.98 -5.40
CA GLU A 678 18.96 -28.81 -4.56
C GLU A 678 17.55 -28.24 -4.83
N LEU A 679 17.02 -28.47 -6.04
CA LEU A 679 15.61 -28.30 -6.36
C LEU A 679 14.92 -29.68 -6.43
N ASN A 680 13.66 -29.77 -5.99
CA ASN A 680 12.85 -30.99 -6.10
C ASN A 680 12.11 -31.08 -7.46
N GLU A 681 11.36 -32.17 -7.70
CA GLU A 681 10.51 -32.36 -8.90
C GLU A 681 9.51 -31.22 -9.13
N HIS A 682 9.04 -30.57 -8.06
CA HIS A 682 8.17 -29.39 -8.10
C HIS A 682 8.92 -28.06 -8.30
N LEU A 683 10.24 -28.14 -8.55
CA LEU A 683 11.15 -27.02 -8.76
C LEU A 683 11.23 -26.04 -7.56
N LEU A 684 11.05 -26.57 -6.34
CA LEU A 684 11.22 -25.82 -5.08
C LEU A 684 12.62 -26.09 -4.48
N PRO A 685 13.23 -25.10 -3.79
CA PRO A 685 14.38 -25.33 -2.92
C PRO A 685 14.06 -26.37 -1.82
N ARG A 686 14.94 -27.33 -1.58
CA ARG A 686 14.82 -28.25 -0.43
C ARG A 686 15.18 -27.52 0.88
N ASP A 687 14.40 -27.74 1.94
CA ASP A 687 14.81 -27.28 3.28
C ASP A 687 15.84 -28.24 3.90
N ARG A 688 17.06 -27.74 4.08
CA ARG A 688 18.14 -28.47 4.75
C ARG A 688 17.93 -28.60 6.26
N GLN A 689 17.10 -27.77 6.90
CA GLN A 689 16.77 -27.92 8.33
C GLN A 689 15.87 -29.13 8.55
N GLU A 690 14.84 -29.30 7.73
CA GLU A 690 13.96 -30.48 7.75
C GLU A 690 14.76 -31.76 7.42
N THR A 691 15.56 -31.73 6.35
CA THR A 691 16.42 -32.86 5.94
C THR A 691 17.46 -33.25 7.01
N LEU A 692 17.97 -32.30 7.80
CA LEU A 692 18.89 -32.59 8.91
C LEU A 692 18.21 -33.15 10.16
N LEU A 693 16.91 -32.92 10.33
CA LEU A 693 16.13 -33.46 11.45
C LEU A 693 15.63 -34.88 11.17
N THR A 694 15.29 -35.19 9.91
CA THR A 694 14.70 -36.48 9.51
C THR A 694 15.71 -37.57 9.15
N CYS A 695 17.02 -37.29 9.22
CA CYS A 695 18.08 -38.22 8.80
C CYS A 695 18.43 -39.23 9.92
N PRO A 696 18.00 -40.51 9.85
CA PRO A 696 18.13 -41.44 10.99
C PRO A 696 19.58 -41.84 11.29
N GLU A 697 20.42 -41.78 10.26
CA GLU A 697 21.83 -42.19 10.26
C GLU A 697 22.74 -41.23 11.04
N LEU A 698 22.35 -39.94 11.12
CA LEU A 698 23.07 -38.91 11.87
C LEU A 698 22.75 -38.92 13.37
N PHE A 699 21.58 -39.43 13.75
CA PHE A 699 21.12 -39.46 15.13
C PHE A 699 20.50 -40.83 15.52
N PRO A 700 21.20 -41.97 15.37
CA PRO A 700 20.64 -43.30 15.58
C PRO A 700 20.19 -43.61 17.03
N LEU A 701 20.59 -42.76 18.00
CA LEU A 701 20.12 -42.80 19.39
C LEU A 701 18.89 -41.93 19.66
N PHE A 702 18.55 -41.01 18.75
CA PHE A 702 17.31 -40.21 18.79
C PHE A 702 16.30 -40.82 17.82
N ARG A 703 15.79 -42.01 18.16
CA ARG A 703 14.46 -42.38 17.65
C ARG A 703 13.47 -41.35 18.15
N GLU A 704 12.57 -40.92 17.29
CA GLU A 704 11.43 -40.11 17.71
C GLU A 704 10.55 -40.98 18.62
N VAL A 705 10.63 -40.71 19.93
CA VAL A 705 9.57 -41.09 20.86
C VAL A 705 8.39 -40.21 20.50
N GLU A 706 7.25 -40.82 20.16
CA GLU A 706 6.02 -40.08 19.88
C GLU A 706 5.69 -39.19 21.07
N MET A 707 5.82 -37.87 20.88
CA MET A 707 5.71 -36.91 21.97
C MET A 707 4.24 -36.60 22.26
N GLU A 708 3.58 -37.47 23.05
CA GLU A 708 2.25 -37.20 23.61
C GLU A 708 2.20 -35.90 24.43
N ASP A 709 3.34 -35.44 24.95
CA ASP A 709 3.47 -34.19 25.70
C ASP A 709 4.25 -33.11 24.92
N GLY A 710 3.67 -31.91 24.83
CA GLY A 710 4.20 -30.80 24.03
C GLY A 710 5.51 -30.17 24.55
N PRO A 711 6.10 -29.22 23.79
CA PRO A 711 7.40 -28.63 24.13
C PRO A 711 7.36 -27.88 25.47
N ARG A 712 8.14 -28.39 26.45
CA ARG A 712 8.21 -27.85 27.82
C ARG A 712 8.35 -26.31 27.84
N PRO A 713 7.56 -25.60 28.69
CA PRO A 713 7.58 -24.14 28.77
C PRO A 713 8.98 -23.55 29.02
N GLY A 714 9.23 -22.37 28.47
CA GLY A 714 10.46 -21.60 28.69
C GLY A 714 11.66 -21.92 27.78
N THR A 715 11.59 -22.97 26.96
CA THR A 715 12.65 -23.29 25.99
C THR A 715 12.69 -22.30 24.81
N LYS A 716 13.86 -22.11 24.17
CA LYS A 716 14.00 -21.25 22.97
C LYS A 716 13.10 -21.63 21.79
N LYS A 717 12.67 -22.90 21.71
CA LYS A 717 11.68 -23.39 20.73
C LYS A 717 10.24 -23.01 21.14
N SER A 718 9.91 -23.07 22.44
CA SER A 718 8.62 -22.64 22.99
C SER A 718 8.49 -21.11 23.08
N LYS A 719 8.35 -20.45 21.93
CA LYS A 719 7.84 -19.08 21.87
C LYS A 719 6.32 -19.09 21.90
N GLN A 720 5.74 -18.96 23.08
CA GLN A 720 4.34 -18.56 23.22
C GLN A 720 4.18 -17.12 22.69
N VAL A 721 3.79 -16.99 21.42
CA VAL A 721 3.52 -15.69 20.79
C VAL A 721 2.13 -15.23 21.21
N TYR A 722 2.02 -14.77 22.46
CA TYR A 722 0.80 -14.16 22.96
C TYR A 722 0.37 -13.00 22.05
N ARG A 723 -0.89 -13.05 21.61
CA ARG A 723 -1.53 -11.90 20.96
C ARG A 723 -1.47 -10.73 21.95
N LYS A 724 -0.85 -9.62 21.53
CA LYS A 724 -0.83 -8.40 22.35
C LYS A 724 -2.22 -7.79 22.34
N GLU A 725 -2.95 -7.99 23.42
CA GLU A 725 -4.21 -7.33 23.72
C GLU A 725 -3.98 -6.28 24.79
N TYR A 726 -4.70 -5.15 24.69
CA TYR A 726 -4.64 -4.05 25.65
C TYR A 726 -5.96 -3.99 26.41
N PRO A 727 -5.96 -3.71 27.73
CA PRO A 727 -7.18 -3.63 28.52
C PRO A 727 -8.18 -2.63 27.91
N ALA A 728 -9.44 -3.03 27.76
CA ALA A 728 -10.49 -2.18 27.18
C ALA A 728 -10.70 -0.85 27.96
N ALA A 729 -10.40 -0.84 29.26
CA ALA A 729 -10.39 0.35 30.10
C ALA A 729 -9.34 1.39 29.67
N LEU A 730 -8.18 0.95 29.16
CA LEU A 730 -7.09 1.80 28.66
C LEU A 730 -7.18 2.09 27.15
N SER A 731 -8.30 1.73 26.53
CA SER A 731 -8.57 1.95 25.11
C SER A 731 -9.65 3.01 24.92
N GLU A 732 -9.45 3.95 24.00
CA GLU A 732 -10.32 5.12 23.78
C GLU A 732 -10.61 5.91 25.08
N CYS A 733 -9.58 6.16 25.89
CA CYS A 733 -9.71 6.76 27.22
C CYS A 733 -9.00 8.13 27.33
N ARG A 734 -8.73 8.82 26.21
CA ARG A 734 -7.98 10.09 26.20
C ARG A 734 -8.74 11.17 27.00
N PRO A 735 -8.08 11.85 27.95
CA PRO A 735 -8.63 13.06 28.56
C PRO A 735 -9.06 14.07 27.50
N ARG A 736 -10.23 14.68 27.73
CA ARG A 736 -10.87 15.69 26.87
C ARG A 736 -11.63 16.66 27.76
N GLU A 737 -11.90 17.84 27.20
CA GLU A 737 -12.72 18.87 27.82
C GLU A 737 -14.19 18.42 27.92
N GLY A 738 -14.92 18.94 28.92
CA GLY A 738 -16.37 18.73 29.08
C GLY A 738 -16.81 17.34 29.54
N ILE A 739 -15.90 16.38 29.74
CA ILE A 739 -16.19 15.04 30.26
C ILE A 739 -15.69 14.87 31.71
N VAL A 740 -16.24 13.86 32.41
CA VAL A 740 -15.69 13.40 33.69
C VAL A 740 -14.40 12.63 33.44
N LEU A 741 -13.33 13.00 34.13
CA LEU A 741 -12.04 12.32 34.09
C LEU A 741 -11.79 11.60 35.42
N TYR A 742 -11.23 10.40 35.36
CA TYR A 742 -10.90 9.58 36.52
C TYR A 742 -9.40 9.60 36.75
N LEU A 743 -9.00 9.94 37.98
CA LEU A 743 -7.62 9.81 38.43
C LEU A 743 -7.45 8.46 39.12
N HIS A 744 -6.38 7.75 38.79
CA HIS A 744 -6.00 6.49 39.41
C HIS A 744 -4.55 6.61 39.90
N THR A 745 -4.35 6.76 41.22
CA THR A 745 -3.04 7.01 41.85
C THR A 745 -2.22 5.72 41.93
N ILE A 746 -0.90 5.84 41.76
CA ILE A 746 0.04 4.72 41.86
C ILE A 746 0.88 4.90 43.13
N GLU A 747 0.60 4.10 44.15
CA GLU A 747 1.45 4.04 45.33
C GLU A 747 2.55 2.99 45.16
N GLN A 748 3.78 3.34 45.58
CA GLN A 748 4.93 2.44 45.55
C GLN A 748 5.49 2.33 46.97
N ARG A 749 5.37 1.14 47.58
CA ARG A 749 5.79 0.90 48.96
C ARG A 749 7.00 -0.05 48.97
N PRO A 750 8.19 0.36 49.44
CA PRO A 750 9.35 -0.53 49.49
C PRO A 750 9.14 -1.62 50.54
N VAL A 751 9.35 -2.87 50.14
CA VAL A 751 9.23 -4.07 51.01
C VAL A 751 10.57 -4.37 51.71
N TYR A 752 11.67 -3.80 51.22
CA TYR A 752 13.01 -3.94 51.80
C TYR A 752 13.24 -2.98 52.99
N PRO A 753 14.04 -3.39 53.99
CA PRO A 753 14.34 -2.55 55.16
C PRO A 753 15.16 -1.31 54.80
N ARG A 754 15.14 -0.31 55.70
CA ARG A 754 15.93 0.93 55.55
C ARG A 754 17.42 0.59 55.40
N PRO A 755 18.09 1.03 54.31
CA PRO A 755 19.51 0.76 54.08
C PRO A 755 20.43 1.51 55.06
N ASP A 756 21.57 0.90 55.39
CA ASP A 756 22.62 1.51 56.21
C ASP A 756 23.21 2.78 55.57
N ALA A 757 23.69 3.69 56.42
CA ALA A 757 24.31 4.95 56.02
C ALA A 757 25.58 4.79 55.16
N THR A 758 26.17 3.59 55.10
CA THR A 758 27.29 3.26 54.21
C THR A 758 26.88 3.20 52.73
N ASN A 759 25.59 3.00 52.43
CA ASN A 759 25.06 2.92 51.06
C ASN A 759 24.13 4.09 50.73
N ASN A 760 24.71 5.28 50.64
CA ASN A 760 24.03 6.53 50.28
C ASN A 760 23.07 6.39 49.08
N ARG A 761 23.43 5.62 48.05
CA ARG A 761 22.56 5.41 46.88
C ARG A 761 21.26 4.67 47.25
N LYS A 762 21.35 3.56 47.99
CA LYS A 762 20.14 2.86 48.45
C LYS A 762 19.32 3.71 49.42
N LEU A 763 19.97 4.44 50.34
CA LEU A 763 19.30 5.31 51.30
C LEU A 763 18.53 6.47 50.64
N VAL A 764 19.10 7.10 49.60
CA VAL A 764 18.42 8.15 48.81
C VAL A 764 17.17 7.59 48.11
N PHE A 765 17.25 6.41 47.47
CA PHE A 765 16.08 5.76 46.87
C PHE A 765 15.02 5.36 47.90
N TYR A 766 15.43 4.87 49.07
CA TYR A 766 14.50 4.56 50.16
C TYR A 766 13.77 5.82 50.66
N ASN A 767 14.48 6.94 50.84
CA ASN A 767 13.88 8.21 51.26
C ASN A 767 12.92 8.77 50.19
N LEU A 768 13.30 8.71 48.91
CA LEU A 768 12.47 9.14 47.77
C LEU A 768 11.14 8.40 47.73
N LEU A 769 11.16 7.08 47.92
CA LEU A 769 9.96 6.22 47.95
C LEU A 769 9.07 6.40 49.19
N HIS A 770 9.47 7.24 50.15
CA HIS A 770 8.64 7.64 51.30
C HIS A 770 8.18 9.10 51.23
N GLN A 771 8.47 9.82 50.13
CA GLN A 771 7.92 11.16 49.91
C GLN A 771 6.44 11.07 49.51
N SER A 772 5.69 12.14 49.79
CA SER A 772 4.27 12.25 49.38
C SER A 772 4.08 12.40 47.87
N GLU A 773 5.14 12.56 47.09
CA GLU A 773 5.11 12.97 45.69
C GLU A 773 5.29 11.75 44.78
N GLY A 774 4.44 11.64 43.76
CA GLY A 774 4.40 10.47 42.88
C GLY A 774 3.56 10.73 41.62
N PHE A 775 3.20 9.65 40.91
CA PHE A 775 2.48 9.73 39.64
C PHE A 775 1.13 9.02 39.69
N ALA A 776 0.20 9.50 38.87
CA ALA A 776 -1.09 8.88 38.64
C ALA A 776 -1.38 8.76 37.13
N VAL A 777 -2.32 7.88 36.80
CA VAL A 777 -2.93 7.81 35.48
C VAL A 777 -4.20 8.65 35.50
N LEU A 778 -4.36 9.53 34.51
CA LEU A 778 -5.60 10.27 34.25
C LEU A 778 -6.24 9.73 32.98
N SER A 779 -7.50 9.30 33.05
CA SER A 779 -8.21 8.77 31.89
C SER A 779 -9.71 9.09 31.89
N ALA A 780 -10.33 9.03 30.70
CA ALA A 780 -11.76 9.23 30.49
C ALA A 780 -12.65 8.01 30.81
N LYS A 781 -12.08 6.95 31.40
CA LYS A 781 -12.80 5.69 31.73
C LYS A 781 -12.45 5.21 33.13
N MET A 782 -13.40 4.55 33.79
CA MET A 782 -13.10 3.89 35.05
C MET A 782 -12.20 2.67 34.82
N MET A 783 -11.17 2.52 35.64
CA MET A 783 -10.40 1.27 35.71
C MET A 783 -11.09 0.26 36.63
N PRO A 784 -11.08 -1.04 36.30
CA PRO A 784 -11.51 -2.10 37.22
C PRO A 784 -10.57 -2.15 38.44
N LYS A 785 -11.06 -2.67 39.56
CA LYS A 785 -10.23 -2.85 40.76
C LYS A 785 -9.08 -3.82 40.48
N LEU A 786 -7.85 -3.33 40.59
CA LEU A 786 -6.63 -4.12 40.42
C LEU A 786 -6.20 -4.73 41.76
N CYS A 787 -5.42 -5.80 41.69
CA CYS A 787 -4.68 -6.33 42.83
C CYS A 787 -3.35 -5.58 43.01
N ASP A 788 -2.79 -5.63 44.23
CA ASP A 788 -1.40 -5.27 44.46
C ASP A 788 -0.47 -6.24 43.71
N PHE A 789 0.67 -5.75 43.22
CA PHE A 789 1.68 -6.59 42.58
C PHE A 789 3.11 -6.11 42.90
N PRO A 790 4.09 -7.04 42.96
CA PRO A 790 5.49 -6.68 43.18
C PRO A 790 6.16 -6.19 41.89
N ILE A 791 7.07 -5.23 42.03
CA ILE A 791 8.07 -4.85 41.03
C ILE A 791 9.44 -4.96 41.68
N PHE A 792 10.37 -5.64 41.00
CA PHE A 792 11.74 -5.80 41.47
C PHE A 792 12.67 -4.73 40.86
N MET A 793 13.37 -3.99 41.72
CA MET A 793 14.40 -3.03 41.32
C MET A 793 15.77 -3.43 41.91
N ASN A 794 16.86 -2.87 41.38
CA ASN A 794 18.22 -3.10 41.88
C ASN A 794 18.44 -2.71 43.36
N VAL A 795 17.49 -2.00 43.97
CA VAL A 795 17.50 -1.65 45.40
C VAL A 795 16.82 -2.70 46.29
N GLY A 796 15.80 -3.40 45.77
CA GLY A 796 14.95 -4.38 46.44
C GLY A 796 13.56 -4.48 45.78
N GLU A 797 12.63 -5.19 46.43
CA GLU A 797 11.23 -5.32 46.00
C GLU A 797 10.39 -4.08 46.40
N LEU A 798 9.57 -3.60 45.47
CA LEU A 798 8.51 -2.62 45.69
C LEU A 798 7.15 -3.29 45.53
N ARG A 799 6.25 -3.10 46.48
CA ARG A 799 4.84 -3.44 46.33
C ARG A 799 4.11 -2.24 45.72
N VAL A 800 3.51 -2.43 44.55
CA VAL A 800 2.70 -1.41 43.89
C VAL A 800 1.23 -1.63 44.23
N HIS A 801 0.58 -0.56 44.70
CA HIS A 801 -0.86 -0.48 44.87
C HIS A 801 -1.41 0.59 43.91
N ILE A 802 -2.58 0.35 43.33
CA ILE A 802 -3.24 1.30 42.42
C ILE A 802 -4.63 1.57 42.97
N GLU A 803 -4.87 2.79 43.43
CA GLU A 803 -6.19 3.21 43.90
C GLU A 803 -7.05 3.58 42.68
N ASN A 804 -7.84 2.61 42.21
CA ASN A 804 -8.62 2.76 41.00
C ASN A 804 -9.75 3.78 41.19
N ASN A 805 -9.67 4.89 40.45
CA ASN A 805 -10.71 5.93 40.38
C ASN A 805 -10.81 6.79 41.67
N ALA A 806 -9.68 7.01 42.34
CA ALA A 806 -9.54 7.74 43.60
C ALA A 806 -10.32 9.06 43.65
N VAL A 807 -10.27 9.87 42.57
CA VAL A 807 -11.06 11.10 42.42
C VAL A 807 -11.53 11.30 40.97
N CYS A 808 -12.73 11.89 40.84
CA CYS A 808 -13.27 12.40 39.58
C CYS A 808 -12.92 13.89 39.41
N LEU A 809 -12.49 14.28 38.22
CA LEU A 809 -12.06 15.64 37.87
C LEU A 809 -12.81 16.15 36.63
N HIS A 810 -12.94 17.48 36.55
CA HIS A 810 -13.22 18.21 35.32
C HIS A 810 -12.07 19.18 35.09
N LEU A 811 -11.57 19.23 33.85
CA LEU A 811 -10.43 20.06 33.44
C LEU A 811 -10.85 20.96 32.27
N THR A 812 -10.25 22.16 32.20
CA THR A 812 -10.43 23.09 31.08
C THR A 812 -9.65 22.64 29.84
N HIS A 813 -9.86 23.34 28.72
CA HIS A 813 -9.00 23.19 27.55
C HIS A 813 -7.50 23.41 27.86
N GLU A 814 -7.18 24.41 28.67
CA GLU A 814 -5.82 24.83 29.03
C GLU A 814 -5.15 23.77 29.91
N ASP A 815 -5.82 23.34 30.99
CA ASP A 815 -5.38 22.24 31.88
C ASP A 815 -4.98 20.98 31.05
N ILE A 816 -5.68 20.71 29.94
CA ILE A 816 -5.44 19.56 29.07
C ILE A 816 -4.26 19.78 28.11
N GLN A 817 -4.05 21.00 27.61
CA GLN A 817 -2.88 21.34 26.78
C GLN A 817 -1.59 21.26 27.61
N ASP A 818 -1.61 21.75 28.85
CA ASP A 818 -0.45 21.69 29.76
C ASP A 818 -0.11 20.25 30.15
N LEU A 819 -1.11 19.39 30.38
CA LEU A 819 -0.88 17.96 30.58
C LEU A 819 -0.36 17.25 29.32
N GLU A 820 -0.76 17.65 28.11
CA GLU A 820 -0.15 17.15 26.87
C GLU A 820 1.32 17.60 26.74
N ALA A 821 1.63 18.86 27.07
CA ALA A 821 2.98 19.39 27.06
C ALA A 821 3.88 18.70 28.10
N PHE A 822 3.38 18.48 29.32
CA PHE A 822 4.07 17.74 30.38
C PHE A 822 4.36 16.30 29.94
N ASN A 823 3.38 15.58 29.38
CA ASN A 823 3.60 14.22 28.90
C ASN A 823 4.62 14.18 27.75
N ALA A 824 4.55 15.13 26.81
CA ALA A 824 5.54 15.24 25.75
C ALA A 824 6.96 15.46 26.32
N MET A 825 7.14 16.38 27.27
CA MET A 825 8.41 16.66 27.94
C MET A 825 8.94 15.45 28.73
N LEU A 826 8.08 14.77 29.50
CA LEU A 826 8.43 13.55 30.26
C LEU A 826 9.01 12.46 29.34
N PHE A 827 8.35 12.17 28.22
CA PHE A 827 8.82 11.14 27.29
C PHE A 827 9.98 11.59 26.38
N ARG A 828 10.12 12.90 26.11
CA ARG A 828 11.13 13.50 25.20
C ARG A 828 12.46 13.82 25.87
N GLU A 829 12.43 14.44 27.05
CA GLU A 829 13.61 15.03 27.69
C GLU A 829 14.09 14.23 28.90
N LEU A 830 13.17 13.79 29.76
CA LEU A 830 13.52 12.96 30.92
C LEU A 830 13.80 11.51 30.50
N LEU A 831 12.81 10.82 29.90
CA LEU A 831 12.94 9.42 29.51
C LEU A 831 13.68 9.21 28.18
N LYS A 832 13.76 10.24 27.31
CA LYS A 832 14.49 10.23 26.01
C LYS A 832 14.03 9.14 25.02
N LEU A 833 12.81 8.63 25.24
CA LEU A 833 12.13 7.62 24.43
C LEU A 833 11.52 8.27 23.18
N MET A 834 10.86 9.41 23.36
CA MET A 834 10.34 10.24 22.28
C MET A 834 11.48 11.12 21.73
N ARG A 835 11.55 11.27 20.40
CA ARG A 835 12.54 12.13 19.73
C ARG A 835 11.86 13.35 19.15
N THR A 836 12.61 14.43 18.94
CA THR A 836 12.11 15.72 18.39
C THR A 836 11.40 15.60 17.04
N PHE A 837 11.63 14.52 16.29
CA PHE A 837 10.99 14.22 15.01
C PHE A 837 9.81 13.21 15.12
N MET A 838 9.47 12.75 16.33
CA MET A 838 8.34 11.84 16.56
C MET A 838 7.08 12.65 16.86
N VAL A 839 6.05 12.49 16.03
CA VAL A 839 4.72 13.06 16.26
C VAL A 839 3.97 12.19 17.27
N VAL A 840 3.32 12.81 18.25
CA VAL A 840 2.41 12.13 19.17
C VAL A 840 1.11 11.81 18.42
N ASP A 841 0.78 10.53 18.30
CA ASP A 841 -0.47 10.10 17.69
C ASP A 841 -1.65 10.43 18.63
N LYS A 842 -2.39 11.51 18.32
CA LYS A 842 -3.57 11.92 19.07
C LYS A 842 -4.80 11.04 18.79
N ASP A 843 -4.82 10.36 17.64
CA ASP A 843 -5.92 9.50 17.16
C ASP A 843 -5.77 8.04 17.61
N ASN A 844 -4.60 7.65 18.11
CA ASN A 844 -4.36 6.32 18.64
C ASN A 844 -5.34 5.97 19.77
N LYS A 845 -6.02 4.84 19.60
CA LYS A 845 -6.98 4.30 20.56
C LYS A 845 -6.32 3.50 21.68
N GLU A 846 -5.25 2.78 21.37
CA GLU A 846 -4.59 1.79 22.23
C GLU A 846 -3.69 2.47 23.28
N ASN A 847 -3.99 2.35 24.59
CA ASN A 847 -3.26 2.98 25.71
C ASN A 847 -3.32 4.52 25.68
N SER A 848 -4.52 5.07 25.53
CA SER A 848 -4.76 6.50 25.32
C SER A 848 -5.03 7.25 26.62
N TYR A 849 -4.09 7.25 27.58
CA TYR A 849 -4.21 7.97 28.87
C TYR A 849 -3.06 8.95 29.07
N PHE A 850 -3.18 9.86 30.06
CA PHE A 850 -2.09 10.77 30.46
C PHE A 850 -1.46 10.30 31.78
N VAL A 851 -0.16 10.50 31.92
CA VAL A 851 0.55 10.40 33.21
C VAL A 851 0.60 11.79 33.83
N VAL A 852 0.22 11.94 35.09
CA VAL A 852 0.17 13.24 35.78
C VAL A 852 0.91 13.17 37.12
N PRO A 853 1.55 14.27 37.56
CA PRO A 853 2.14 14.34 38.90
C PRO A 853 1.04 14.45 39.96
N THR A 854 1.31 13.90 41.15
CA THR A 854 0.35 13.88 42.27
C THR A 854 1.07 13.99 43.62
N ARG A 855 0.35 14.47 44.64
CA ARG A 855 0.84 14.53 46.01
C ARG A 855 -0.16 13.92 46.99
N LEU A 856 0.19 12.77 47.56
CA LEU A 856 -0.61 11.99 48.50
C LEU A 856 -0.88 12.80 49.78
N GLY A 857 -2.16 13.12 50.03
CA GLY A 857 -2.59 13.91 51.19
C GLY A 857 -4.05 14.38 51.06
N LYS A 858 -4.63 14.90 52.16
CA LYS A 858 -6.08 15.17 52.29
C LYS A 858 -6.67 16.25 51.35
N ARG A 859 -5.87 16.88 50.47
CA ARG A 859 -6.29 17.74 49.35
C ARG A 859 -5.30 17.63 48.17
N ALA A 860 -5.21 16.45 47.55
CA ALA A 860 -4.12 16.05 46.63
C ALA A 860 -4.03 16.75 45.25
N TYR A 861 -4.84 17.78 44.96
CA TYR A 861 -5.17 18.19 43.58
C TYR A 861 -4.66 19.59 43.15
N TRP A 862 -3.74 20.19 43.90
CA TRP A 862 -3.25 21.55 43.62
C TRP A 862 -2.19 21.66 42.52
N CYS A 863 -1.54 20.55 42.13
CA CYS A 863 -0.39 20.59 41.23
C CYS A 863 -0.71 20.73 39.73
N ILE A 864 -1.98 20.67 39.29
CA ILE A 864 -2.33 20.86 37.87
C ILE A 864 -2.33 22.36 37.51
N ARG A 865 -2.71 23.24 38.43
CA ARG A 865 -2.75 24.71 38.25
C ARG A 865 -1.49 25.43 38.73
N SER A 866 -0.37 24.73 38.80
CA SER A 866 0.91 25.26 39.29
C SER A 866 2.11 24.68 38.53
N MET A 867 1.92 24.38 37.24
CA MET A 867 2.98 23.99 36.29
C MET A 867 3.26 25.13 35.31
#